data_AF-W8QU11-F1
#
_entry.id   AF-W8QU11-F1
#
_cell.length_a   1.000
_cell.length_b   1.000
_cell.length_c   1.000
_cell.angle_alpha   90.00
_cell.angle_beta   90.00
_cell.angle_gamma   90.00
#
_symmetry.space_group_name_H-M   'P 1'
#
loop_
_entity.id
_entity.type
_entity.pdbx_description
1 polymer ?
#
loop_
_entity_poly.entity_id
_entity_poly.type
_entity_poly.pdbx_seq_one_letter_code
_entity_poly.pdbx_strand_id
1 'polypeptide(L)'
;MRFLKFFLWSCLAVFCGLLLSLSGAFLYLSPNLPSVDSLRSIQLQIPLRVYSDDDKLIAEYGEMRRSPIGFDEIPKDFIAALLAAEDDNFANHYGVDVSSLMRAATQLLKTGHIQTGGSTITMQVAKNYFLTSERSFSRKINEILLALQIEREMRKDEILELYVNKIYLGNRAYGIEAASQVYYGKSIGELSLAQMAMIAGLPKAPSAFNPLANPERAKERRDWILGRMYRLGKIDETRYQQALTEVVDASYHGSSPELDAPYIAEMARAELVGRFGSAAYTDGFRVYTTATSERQLAANQALVQGLIEYDQRHGYRGPEARLPGTDRESWLKELSNYRSQAGVLAAAVSAVSKDSIKVLLRDGSERNISWESMKWARPFINTNSLGPQPRTPSEVVKLGDVIRVQIRDDEVLFSQIPQAQGALVSLDPLDGSIEALTGGFSFGQSNYNRAIQAKRQPGSSFKPFIYSAALDAGFTPATLVNDSPIVFVEEGLDRVWRPKNDNNTFLGPIRLREALYKSRNLVSIRLLQTLGLPYTIDYIKRFGFKTEDLPANLSLALGTATLTPMEIATGWTAFSNGGYKIEPYLIERIEDRDGKIIFEANPVRVPEHSAAKAAKGEAAITYAQHEAPLTSDSQQLTSQQPAYAEQIIDERTAYIMTSMLQDVIKRGTGRRALAMGRGDLAGKTGTTNESKDSWFSGYNADIVTTVWTGFDQPQSLGRREYGGTVALPIWMKYMSAVLEGAPEHAPAEPEGILTLRIDPKSGRAAAPGTPDAYFEIFRSEDSPPDMNDETTPGSMLPDSPLPASEAAPIDLF
;
A
#
# COMPACT_ATOMS: atom_id res chain seq x y z
N MET A 1 56.90 20.20 59.71
CA MET A 1 56.98 18.76 59.35
C MET A 1 55.71 17.94 59.63
N ARG A 2 54.98 18.13 60.74
CA ARG A 2 53.74 17.36 61.04
C ARG A 2 52.62 17.58 60.02
N PHE A 3 52.42 18.80 59.54
CA PHE A 3 51.38 19.14 58.55
C PHE A 3 51.66 18.50 57.19
N LEU A 4 52.93 18.48 56.75
CA LEU A 4 53.34 17.85 55.49
C LEU A 4 53.16 16.32 55.54
N LYS A 5 53.48 15.70 56.69
CA LYS A 5 53.21 14.26 56.90
C LYS A 5 51.72 13.97 56.88
N PHE A 6 50.89 14.75 57.58
CA PHE A 6 49.45 14.58 57.57
C PHE A 6 48.87 14.71 56.14
N PHE A 7 49.33 15.71 55.38
CA PHE A 7 48.93 15.90 53.99
C PHE A 7 49.34 14.70 53.10
N LEU A 8 50.58 14.23 53.20
CA LEU A 8 51.05 13.04 52.49
C LEU A 8 50.26 11.77 52.83
N TRP A 9 49.99 11.52 54.12
CA TRP A 9 49.18 10.37 54.55
C TRP A 9 47.71 10.49 54.11
N SER A 10 47.18 11.71 54.05
CA SER A 10 45.81 11.97 53.55
C SER A 10 45.73 11.73 52.04
N CYS A 11 46.70 12.23 51.26
CA CYS A 11 46.80 11.94 49.83
C CYS A 11 46.97 10.45 49.56
N LEU A 12 47.79 9.74 50.35
CA LEU A 12 47.99 8.31 50.22
C LEU A 12 46.70 7.53 50.57
N ALA A 13 45.99 7.90 51.64
CA ALA A 13 44.73 7.28 52.01
C ALA A 13 43.64 7.47 50.95
N VAL A 14 43.53 8.68 50.38
CA VAL A 14 42.62 8.97 49.26
C VAL A 14 43.00 8.15 48.03
N PHE A 15 44.29 8.07 47.69
CA PHE A 15 44.78 7.28 46.57
C PHE A 15 44.48 5.78 46.74
N CYS A 16 44.78 5.21 47.90
CA CYS A 16 44.47 3.81 48.22
C CYS A 16 42.95 3.54 48.23
N GLY A 17 42.15 4.47 48.75
CA GLY A 17 40.68 4.37 48.72
C GLY A 17 40.12 4.38 47.30
N LEU A 18 40.67 5.22 46.41
CA LEU A 18 40.33 5.24 44.99
C LEU A 18 40.73 3.95 44.29
N LEU A 19 41.93 3.43 44.57
CA LEU A 19 42.41 2.17 44.01
C LEU A 19 41.55 0.98 44.45
N LEU A 20 41.16 0.93 45.73
CA LEU A 20 40.28 -0.11 46.26
C LEU A 20 38.87 -0.02 45.68
N SER A 21 38.33 1.19 45.49
CA SER A 21 37.00 1.36 44.89
C SER A 21 36.99 0.99 43.41
N LEU A 22 38.02 1.39 42.65
CA LEU A 22 38.21 0.99 41.25
C LEU A 22 38.41 -0.53 41.11
N SER A 23 39.20 -1.13 41.99
CA SER A 23 39.43 -2.58 41.99
C SER A 23 38.17 -3.36 42.39
N GLY A 24 37.42 -2.86 43.37
CA GLY A 24 36.13 -3.44 43.78
C GLY A 24 35.07 -3.33 42.67
N ALA A 25 35.00 -2.18 42.00
CA ALA A 25 34.13 -1.99 40.85
C ALA A 25 34.53 -2.93 39.69
N PHE A 26 35.82 -3.06 39.40
CA PHE A 26 36.32 -4.00 38.39
C PHE A 26 35.94 -5.44 38.73
N LEU A 27 36.20 -5.92 39.95
CA LEU A 27 35.90 -7.30 40.34
C LEU A 27 34.39 -7.60 40.41
N TYR A 28 33.57 -6.62 40.76
CA TYR A 28 32.11 -6.78 40.81
C TYR A 28 31.45 -6.74 39.42
N LEU A 29 31.95 -5.87 38.53
CA LEU A 29 31.35 -5.64 37.20
C LEU A 29 31.94 -6.54 36.11
N SER A 30 33.22 -6.91 36.21
CA SER A 30 33.93 -7.73 35.20
C SER A 30 33.24 -9.06 34.86
N PRO A 31 32.71 -9.84 35.82
CA PRO A 31 32.01 -11.09 35.51
C PRO A 31 30.72 -10.91 34.71
N ASN A 32 30.15 -9.70 34.71
CA ASN A 32 28.92 -9.37 33.99
C ASN A 32 29.20 -8.65 32.65
N LEU A 33 30.48 -8.44 32.28
CA LEU A 33 30.82 -7.82 31.00
C LEU A 33 30.67 -8.86 29.87
N PRO A 34 30.03 -8.50 28.75
CA PRO A 34 29.95 -9.36 27.58
C PRO A 34 31.33 -9.61 26.96
N SER A 35 31.52 -10.78 26.35
CA SER A 35 32.78 -11.18 25.72
C SER A 35 33.11 -10.31 24.50
N VAL A 36 34.39 -9.93 24.35
CA VAL A 36 34.87 -9.16 23.19
C VAL A 36 34.81 -9.98 21.90
N ASP A 37 34.93 -11.31 21.98
CA ASP A 37 34.88 -12.20 20.81
C ASP A 37 33.61 -12.06 19.97
N SER A 38 32.47 -11.69 20.57
CA SER A 38 31.23 -11.43 19.82
C SER A 38 31.31 -10.22 18.87
N LEU A 39 32.31 -9.34 19.02
CA LEU A 39 32.55 -8.24 18.09
C LEU A 39 33.05 -8.71 16.72
N ARG A 40 33.72 -9.87 16.67
CA ARG A 40 34.31 -10.42 15.44
C ARG A 40 33.30 -11.11 14.53
N SER A 41 32.13 -11.48 15.03
CA SER A 41 31.14 -12.33 14.33
C SER A 41 29.84 -11.61 13.94
N ILE A 42 29.88 -10.29 13.74
CA ILE A 42 28.66 -9.51 13.56
C ILE A 42 28.15 -9.62 12.13
N GLN A 43 27.01 -10.29 11.97
CA GLN A 43 26.32 -10.44 10.70
C GLN A 43 25.90 -9.08 10.13
N LEU A 44 26.10 -8.92 8.82
CA LEU A 44 25.65 -7.76 8.07
C LEU A 44 24.13 -7.71 8.11
N GLN A 45 23.61 -6.58 8.61
CA GLN A 45 22.20 -6.25 8.55
C GLN A 45 21.94 -5.58 7.19
N ILE A 46 21.22 -6.27 6.31
CA ILE A 46 20.83 -5.81 4.98
C ILE A 46 19.31 -5.57 5.00
N PRO A 47 18.82 -4.43 4.51
CA PRO A 47 17.39 -4.14 4.53
C PRO A 47 16.60 -5.07 3.60
N LEU A 48 15.33 -5.27 3.94
CA LEU A 48 14.34 -5.88 3.04
C LEU A 48 14.11 -4.98 1.84
N ARG A 49 14.05 -5.58 0.66
CA ARG A 49 13.65 -4.90 -0.59
C ARG A 49 12.41 -5.57 -1.17
N VAL A 50 11.44 -4.77 -1.56
CA VAL A 50 10.20 -5.22 -2.19
C VAL A 50 10.19 -4.76 -3.63
N TYR A 51 9.94 -5.69 -4.54
CA TYR A 51 9.92 -5.51 -5.99
C TYR A 51 8.55 -5.87 -6.56
N SER A 52 8.18 -5.23 -7.68
CA SER A 52 7.11 -5.69 -8.55
C SER A 52 7.51 -6.98 -9.27
N ASP A 53 6.56 -7.60 -9.96
CA ASP A 53 6.82 -8.78 -10.80
C ASP A 53 7.85 -8.48 -11.91
N ASP A 54 7.79 -7.27 -12.48
CA ASP A 54 8.70 -6.76 -13.51
C ASP A 54 9.98 -6.09 -12.96
N ASP A 55 10.47 -6.57 -11.81
CA ASP A 55 11.74 -6.20 -11.16
C ASP A 55 11.89 -4.70 -10.77
N LYS A 56 10.80 -3.94 -10.61
CA LYS A 56 10.86 -2.53 -10.15
C LYS A 56 10.91 -2.44 -8.64
N LEU A 57 11.89 -1.72 -8.10
CA LEU A 57 11.96 -1.50 -6.65
C LEU A 57 10.77 -0.65 -6.18
N ILE A 58 9.94 -1.20 -5.29
CA ILE A 58 8.79 -0.52 -4.68
C ILE A 58 9.21 0.15 -3.37
N ALA A 59 9.92 -0.58 -2.51
CA ALA A 59 10.30 -0.08 -1.20
C ALA A 59 11.52 -0.81 -0.63
N GLU A 60 12.20 -0.12 0.28
CA GLU A 60 13.28 -0.67 1.10
C GLU A 60 12.96 -0.46 2.59
N TYR A 61 13.02 -1.53 3.37
CA TYR A 61 12.71 -1.54 4.80
C TYR A 61 13.89 -2.05 5.63
N GLY A 62 14.42 -1.18 6.47
CA GLY A 62 15.51 -1.49 7.40
C GLY A 62 16.15 -0.19 7.89
N GLU A 63 16.62 -0.19 9.13
CA GLU A 63 17.19 1.02 9.72
C GLU A 63 18.64 1.28 9.30
N MET A 64 19.33 0.25 8.79
CA MET A 64 20.78 0.28 8.63
C MET A 64 21.18 -0.16 7.23
N ARG A 65 21.70 0.77 6.44
CA ARG A 65 22.52 0.43 5.28
C ARG A 65 23.94 0.21 5.80
N ARG A 66 24.48 -1.01 5.66
CA ARG A 66 25.88 -1.32 5.97
C ARG A 66 26.54 -1.90 4.74
N SER A 67 27.66 -1.30 4.36
CA SER A 67 28.63 -1.87 3.43
C SER A 67 29.92 -1.98 4.24
N PRO A 68 30.31 -3.18 4.71
CA PRO A 68 31.51 -3.32 5.51
C PRO A 68 32.73 -2.94 4.66
N ILE A 69 33.69 -2.28 5.29
CA ILE A 69 34.98 -1.96 4.69
C ILE A 69 36.08 -2.48 5.62
N GLY A 70 37.06 -3.20 5.06
CA GLY A 70 38.22 -3.65 5.83
C GLY A 70 39.13 -2.47 6.18
N PHE A 71 39.91 -2.57 7.26
CA PHE A 71 40.80 -1.48 7.68
C PHE A 71 41.73 -0.98 6.56
N ASP A 72 42.27 -1.90 5.75
CA ASP A 72 43.22 -1.61 4.67
C ASP A 72 42.59 -0.81 3.50
N GLU A 73 41.27 -0.86 3.37
CA GLU A 73 40.51 -0.15 2.35
C GLU A 73 40.15 1.28 2.79
N ILE A 74 40.29 1.60 4.08
CA ILE A 74 39.97 2.93 4.62
C ILE A 74 41.05 3.94 4.17
N PRO A 75 40.67 5.05 3.51
CA PRO A 75 41.61 6.08 3.11
C PRO A 75 42.37 6.68 4.31
N LYS A 76 43.69 6.80 4.18
CA LYS A 76 44.55 7.37 5.24
C LYS A 76 44.13 8.78 5.65
N ASP A 77 43.68 9.58 4.68
CA ASP A 77 43.17 10.92 4.94
C ASP A 77 41.87 10.90 5.77
N PHE A 78 41.00 9.91 5.56
CA PHE A 78 39.79 9.73 6.38
C PHE A 78 40.16 9.34 7.82
N ILE A 79 41.10 8.41 8.00
CA ILE A 79 41.62 8.07 9.34
C ILE A 79 42.17 9.32 10.03
N ALA A 80 42.99 10.11 9.32
CA ALA A 80 43.54 11.35 9.85
C ALA A 80 42.46 12.38 10.22
N ALA A 81 41.40 12.51 9.40
CA ALA A 81 40.28 13.39 9.67
C ALA A 81 39.48 12.96 10.91
N LEU A 82 39.20 11.66 11.03
CA LEU A 82 38.48 11.09 12.17
C LEU A 82 39.26 11.26 13.47
N LEU A 83 40.55 10.94 13.47
CA LEU A 83 41.42 11.13 14.64
C LEU A 83 41.54 12.62 15.02
N ALA A 84 41.66 13.51 14.04
CA ALA A 84 41.70 14.95 14.30
C ALA A 84 40.38 15.50 14.89
N ALA A 85 39.25 14.85 14.56
CA ALA A 85 37.91 15.26 14.98
C ALA A 85 37.47 14.70 16.33
N GLU A 86 37.80 13.43 16.62
CA GLU A 86 37.30 12.66 17.76
C GLU A 86 38.39 12.35 18.80
N ASP A 87 39.58 11.89 18.40
CA ASP A 87 40.59 11.35 19.31
C ASP A 87 42.02 11.48 18.75
N ASP A 88 42.68 12.61 19.02
CA ASP A 88 44.01 12.92 18.48
C ASP A 88 45.15 12.19 19.20
N ASN A 89 44.86 11.52 20.33
CA ASN A 89 45.80 10.74 21.11
C ASN A 89 45.52 9.22 21.04
N PHE A 90 44.68 8.78 20.10
CA PHE A 90 44.21 7.40 19.97
C PHE A 90 45.33 6.35 20.00
N ALA A 91 46.47 6.63 19.36
CA ALA A 91 47.58 5.69 19.27
C ALA A 91 48.30 5.45 20.61
N ASN A 92 48.24 6.39 21.56
CA ASN A 92 49.09 6.37 22.75
C ASN A 92 48.34 6.03 24.05
N HIS A 93 47.01 6.02 24.05
CA HIS A 93 46.22 5.65 25.23
C HIS A 93 45.80 4.18 25.17
N TYR A 94 45.55 3.56 26.33
CA TYR A 94 45.09 2.17 26.44
C TYR A 94 43.58 2.17 26.70
N GLY A 95 42.77 2.38 25.66
CA GLY A 95 41.31 2.48 25.73
C GLY A 95 40.74 3.78 26.31
N VAL A 96 41.44 4.44 27.23
CA VAL A 96 40.95 5.64 27.90
C VAL A 96 42.04 6.71 27.99
N ASP A 97 41.73 7.94 27.57
CA ASP A 97 42.63 9.08 27.73
C ASP A 97 42.37 9.80 29.07
N VAL A 98 43.28 9.57 30.02
CA VAL A 98 43.25 10.15 31.37
C VAL A 98 43.27 11.68 31.34
N SER A 99 44.00 12.27 30.39
CA SER A 99 44.13 13.73 30.28
C SER A 99 42.81 14.37 29.84
N SER A 100 42.11 13.74 28.90
CA SER A 100 40.79 14.17 28.42
C SER A 100 39.70 13.97 29.47
N LEU A 101 39.73 12.87 30.24
CA LEU A 101 38.82 12.65 31.37
C LEU A 101 39.00 13.69 32.49
N MET A 102 40.24 13.98 32.89
CA MET A 102 40.50 14.99 33.93
C MET A 102 40.05 16.39 33.47
N ARG A 103 40.23 16.71 32.18
CA ARG A 103 39.76 17.97 31.59
C ARG A 103 38.23 18.08 31.60
N ALA A 104 37.54 17.00 31.25
CA ALA A 104 36.08 16.95 31.31
C ALA A 104 35.55 17.04 32.76
N ALA A 105 36.20 16.36 33.70
CA ALA A 105 35.85 16.42 35.13
C ALA A 105 36.07 17.81 35.73
N THR A 106 37.17 18.48 35.38
CA THR A 106 37.43 19.86 35.83
C THR A 106 36.48 20.88 35.20
N GLN A 107 36.03 20.67 33.96
CA GLN A 107 34.94 21.47 33.37
C GLN A 107 33.62 21.26 34.14
N LEU A 108 33.21 20.02 34.38
CA LEU A 108 31.99 19.72 35.13
C LEU A 108 31.98 20.42 36.51
N LEU A 109 33.11 20.40 37.22
CA LEU A 109 33.29 21.07 38.52
C LEU A 109 33.23 22.60 38.44
N LYS A 110 33.61 23.21 37.31
CA LYS A 110 33.64 24.68 37.14
C LYS A 110 32.36 25.25 36.54
N THR A 111 31.78 24.59 35.54
CA THR A 111 30.66 25.10 34.73
C THR A 111 29.33 24.40 35.00
N GLY A 112 29.32 23.36 35.85
CA GLY A 112 28.13 22.55 36.15
C GLY A 112 27.65 21.65 35.01
N HIS A 113 28.22 21.80 33.81
CA HIS A 113 27.88 21.05 32.59
C HIS A 113 29.15 20.74 31.81
N ILE A 114 29.22 19.55 31.21
CA ILE A 114 30.35 19.11 30.35
C ILE A 114 30.17 19.72 28.96
N GLN A 115 31.17 20.46 28.48
CA GLN A 115 31.15 21.09 27.14
C GLN A 115 32.07 20.40 26.13
N THR A 116 33.04 19.59 26.57
CA THR A 116 34.01 18.88 25.71
C THR A 116 33.77 17.37 25.71
N GLY A 117 34.03 16.72 24.57
CA GLY A 117 33.94 15.26 24.43
C GLY A 117 35.13 14.60 25.14
N GLY A 118 34.86 13.80 26.16
CA GLY A 118 35.89 13.06 26.92
C GLY A 118 35.89 11.54 26.69
N SER A 119 35.17 11.06 25.67
CA SER A 119 35.16 9.64 25.30
C SER A 119 36.14 9.39 24.16
N THR A 120 37.02 8.40 24.30
CA THR A 120 37.89 7.89 23.23
C THR A 120 37.10 7.10 22.19
N ILE A 121 37.71 6.82 21.04
CA ILE A 121 37.10 5.96 20.02
C ILE A 121 36.76 4.57 20.59
N THR A 122 37.66 3.97 21.37
CA THR A 122 37.44 2.66 22.01
C THR A 122 36.25 2.69 22.98
N MET A 123 36.09 3.77 23.74
CA MET A 123 34.92 3.96 24.61
C MET A 123 33.63 4.09 23.78
N GLN A 124 33.68 4.74 22.62
CA GLN A 124 32.52 4.81 21.71
C GLN A 124 32.19 3.43 21.10
N VAL A 125 33.19 2.60 20.77
CA VAL A 125 32.96 1.20 20.34
C VAL A 125 32.27 0.41 21.45
N ALA A 126 32.80 0.43 22.68
CA ALA A 126 32.19 -0.21 23.83
C ALA A 126 30.71 0.21 24.01
N LYS A 127 30.46 1.52 23.95
CA LYS A 127 29.10 2.10 24.04
C LYS A 127 28.18 1.61 22.93
N ASN A 128 28.63 1.65 21.67
CA ASN A 128 27.78 1.37 20.52
C ASN A 128 27.52 -0.14 20.33
N TYR A 129 28.38 -1.01 20.86
CA TYR A 129 28.23 -2.46 20.71
C TYR A 129 27.54 -3.15 21.88
N PHE A 130 27.72 -2.68 23.13
CA PHE A 130 27.31 -3.47 24.29
C PHE A 130 26.39 -2.75 25.28
N LEU A 131 26.24 -1.42 25.17
CA LEU A 131 25.52 -0.63 26.18
C LEU A 131 24.24 -0.01 25.60
N THR A 132 23.20 0.04 26.44
CA THR A 132 21.93 0.71 26.12
C THR A 132 22.07 2.25 26.19
N SER A 133 21.10 2.95 25.60
CA SER A 133 21.14 4.41 25.43
C SER A 133 20.95 5.22 26.73
N GLU A 134 20.52 4.60 27.83
CA GLU A 134 20.23 5.25 29.12
C GLU A 134 21.45 5.92 29.76
N ARG A 135 21.30 7.15 30.27
CA ARG A 135 22.41 7.91 30.87
C ARG A 135 22.52 7.65 32.37
N SER A 136 23.35 6.68 32.77
CA SER A 136 23.71 6.44 34.18
C SER A 136 25.22 6.52 34.43
N PHE A 137 25.61 6.84 35.67
CA PHE A 137 27.02 6.81 36.09
C PHE A 137 27.59 5.38 36.04
N SER A 138 26.80 4.37 36.38
CA SER A 138 27.19 2.95 36.29
C SER A 138 27.48 2.55 34.83
N ARG A 139 26.68 3.01 33.87
CA ARG A 139 26.96 2.79 32.44
C ARG A 139 28.30 3.37 32.04
N LYS A 140 28.64 4.58 32.51
CA LYS A 140 29.92 5.22 32.14
C LYS A 140 31.14 4.46 32.67
N ILE A 141 31.00 3.85 33.85
CA ILE A 141 32.02 2.95 34.41
C ILE A 141 32.13 1.68 33.55
N ASN A 142 31.02 1.07 33.17
CA ASN A 142 31.02 -0.10 32.27
C ASN A 142 31.66 0.22 30.91
N GLU A 143 31.42 1.40 30.34
CA GLU A 143 32.04 1.88 29.09
C GLU A 143 33.57 1.93 29.20
N ILE A 144 34.09 2.44 30.33
CA ILE A 144 35.53 2.52 30.62
C ILE A 144 36.15 1.13 30.78
N LEU A 145 35.52 0.25 31.58
CA LEU A 145 36.03 -1.10 31.82
C LEU A 145 36.05 -1.93 30.54
N LEU A 146 35.01 -1.83 29.73
CA LEU A 146 34.91 -2.55 28.47
C LEU A 146 35.88 -1.99 27.42
N ALA A 147 36.11 -0.67 27.39
CA ALA A 147 37.15 -0.08 26.53
C ALA A 147 38.56 -0.59 26.88
N LEU A 148 38.87 -0.73 28.18
CA LEU A 148 40.14 -1.32 28.62
C LEU A 148 40.27 -2.79 28.23
N GLN A 149 39.17 -3.54 28.28
CA GLN A 149 39.14 -4.94 27.86
C GLN A 149 39.30 -5.10 26.35
N ILE A 150 38.60 -4.30 25.56
CA ILE A 150 38.71 -4.29 24.09
C ILE A 150 40.17 -4.05 23.67
N GLU A 151 40.88 -3.09 24.28
CA GLU A 151 42.29 -2.78 23.96
C GLU A 151 43.30 -3.83 24.42
N ARG A 152 42.87 -4.72 25.32
CA ARG A 152 43.70 -5.85 25.73
C ARG A 152 43.61 -7.00 24.74
N GLU A 153 42.46 -7.15 24.07
CA GLU A 153 42.13 -8.30 23.23
C GLU A 153 42.15 -7.98 21.73
N MET A 154 42.15 -6.70 21.36
CA MET A 154 42.11 -6.21 19.98
C MET A 154 43.18 -5.15 19.72
N ARG A 155 43.68 -5.13 18.49
CA ARG A 155 44.62 -4.11 18.00
C ARG A 155 43.89 -2.81 17.60
N LYS A 156 44.63 -1.71 17.50
CA LYS A 156 44.09 -0.37 17.18
C LYS A 156 43.40 -0.30 15.83
N ASP A 157 43.93 -0.99 14.84
CA ASP A 157 43.36 -1.19 13.50
C ASP A 157 42.00 -1.88 13.58
N GLU A 158 41.90 -3.00 14.31
CA GLU A 158 40.63 -3.72 14.50
C GLU A 158 39.57 -2.85 15.21
N ILE A 159 39.98 -2.06 16.21
CA ILE A 159 39.08 -1.13 16.93
C ILE A 159 38.56 -0.04 15.99
N LEU A 160 39.45 0.52 15.16
CA LEU A 160 39.04 1.56 14.21
C LEU A 160 38.10 0.99 13.15
N GLU A 161 38.38 -0.21 12.65
CA GLU A 161 37.52 -0.93 11.70
C GLU A 161 36.11 -1.13 12.27
N LEU A 162 35.98 -1.62 13.50
CA LEU A 162 34.69 -1.75 14.17
C LEU A 162 33.98 -0.41 14.33
N TYR A 163 34.72 0.63 14.72
CA TYR A 163 34.16 1.96 14.88
C TYR A 163 33.57 2.49 13.57
N VAL A 164 34.36 2.47 12.48
CA VAL A 164 33.96 3.04 11.19
C VAL A 164 32.87 2.24 10.50
N ASN A 165 32.69 0.96 10.83
CA ASN A 165 31.63 0.13 10.24
C ASN A 165 30.29 0.22 10.99
N LYS A 166 30.28 0.73 12.22
CA LYS A 166 29.05 0.81 13.03
C LYS A 166 28.59 2.21 13.38
N ILE A 167 29.46 3.21 13.35
CA ILE A 167 29.08 4.55 13.78
C ILE A 167 27.89 5.08 12.95
N TYR A 168 26.87 5.62 13.64
CA TYR A 168 25.71 6.23 12.96
C TYR A 168 26.07 7.61 12.43
N LEU A 169 25.86 7.82 11.13
CA LEU A 169 26.27 9.03 10.41
C LEU A 169 25.08 9.78 9.79
N GLY A 170 23.85 9.51 10.27
CA GLY A 170 22.64 10.18 9.79
C GLY A 170 22.02 9.49 8.56
N ASN A 171 20.76 9.83 8.23
CA ASN A 171 20.04 9.30 7.06
C ASN A 171 20.10 7.77 6.91
N ARG A 172 20.00 7.03 8.04
CA ARG A 172 20.08 5.55 8.08
C ARG A 172 21.43 4.96 7.62
N ALA A 173 22.45 5.80 7.45
CA ALA A 173 23.81 5.35 7.16
C ALA A 173 24.52 4.92 8.46
N TYR A 174 24.87 3.63 8.53
CA TYR A 174 25.71 3.09 9.58
C TYR A 174 27.04 2.66 8.97
N GLY A 175 28.08 3.34 9.40
CA GLY A 175 29.42 3.19 8.88
C GLY A 175 29.75 4.06 7.66
N ILE A 176 31.04 4.24 7.44
CA ILE A 176 31.58 5.30 6.57
C ILE A 176 31.32 5.04 5.09
N GLU A 177 31.35 3.78 4.65
CA GLU A 177 31.07 3.41 3.27
C GLU A 177 29.59 3.64 2.94
N ALA A 178 28.69 3.26 3.85
CA ALA A 178 27.27 3.53 3.71
C ALA A 178 26.99 5.05 3.70
N ALA A 179 27.67 5.83 4.54
CA ALA A 179 27.54 7.29 4.53
C ALA A 179 28.05 7.90 3.22
N SER A 180 29.20 7.44 2.72
CA SER A 180 29.73 7.86 1.42
C SER A 180 28.73 7.62 0.29
N GLN A 181 28.16 6.41 0.24
CA GLN A 181 27.12 6.09 -0.74
C GLN A 181 25.86 6.92 -0.55
N VAL A 182 25.41 7.18 0.68
CA VAL A 182 24.18 7.96 0.94
C VAL A 182 24.33 9.44 0.61
N TYR A 183 25.47 10.07 0.91
CA TYR A 183 25.67 11.51 0.72
C TYR A 183 26.30 11.87 -0.62
N TYR A 184 27.06 10.97 -1.24
CA TYR A 184 27.86 11.27 -2.43
C TYR A 184 27.71 10.24 -3.56
N GLY A 185 27.02 9.11 -3.33
CA GLY A 185 26.83 8.08 -4.36
C GLY A 185 28.11 7.36 -4.78
N LYS A 186 29.18 7.47 -3.98
CA LYS A 186 30.54 7.01 -4.28
C LYS A 186 31.09 6.13 -3.16
N SER A 187 32.12 5.35 -3.46
CA SER A 187 32.87 4.65 -2.40
C SER A 187 33.71 5.64 -1.60
N ILE A 188 33.99 5.36 -0.31
CA ILE A 188 34.78 6.26 0.54
C ILE A 188 36.16 6.56 -0.06
N GLY A 189 36.74 5.61 -0.80
CA GLY A 189 38.03 5.74 -1.48
C GLY A 189 38.06 6.76 -2.62
N GLU A 190 36.90 7.14 -3.15
CA GLU A 190 36.75 8.08 -4.27
C GLU A 190 36.44 9.50 -3.81
N LEU A 191 36.24 9.71 -2.50
CA LEU A 191 35.87 11.00 -1.95
C LEU A 191 37.05 11.99 -1.94
N SER A 192 36.72 13.28 -2.01
CA SER A 192 37.69 14.35 -1.77
C SER A 192 38.07 14.44 -0.28
N LEU A 193 39.17 15.13 0.02
CA LEU A 193 39.57 15.43 1.40
C LEU A 193 38.46 16.20 2.15
N ALA A 194 37.76 17.11 1.48
CA ALA A 194 36.67 17.89 2.07
C ALA A 194 35.45 17.00 2.39
N GLN A 195 35.11 16.06 1.52
CA GLN A 195 34.02 15.10 1.71
C GLN A 195 34.35 14.09 2.82
N MET A 196 35.59 13.59 2.90
CA MET A 196 36.06 12.77 4.02
C MET A 196 35.97 13.52 5.35
N ALA A 197 36.43 14.78 5.39
CA ALA A 197 36.33 15.62 6.59
C ALA A 197 34.87 15.92 6.98
N MET A 198 33.96 16.03 5.99
CA MET A 198 32.53 16.17 6.24
C MET A 198 31.98 14.94 6.96
N ILE A 199 32.22 13.73 6.43
CA ILE A 199 31.73 12.48 7.04
C ILE A 199 32.35 12.28 8.43
N ALA A 200 33.64 12.54 8.59
CA ALA A 200 34.34 12.45 9.89
C ALA A 200 33.78 13.42 10.96
N GLY A 201 33.04 14.46 10.55
CA GLY A 201 32.41 15.41 11.46
C GLY A 201 31.03 15.00 11.99
N LEU A 202 30.39 14.03 11.35
CA LEU A 202 29.04 13.57 11.68
C LEU A 202 28.90 12.86 13.03
N PRO A 203 29.85 12.01 13.50
CA PRO A 203 29.68 11.22 14.73
C PRO A 203 29.24 12.02 15.97
N LYS A 204 29.77 13.24 16.13
CA LYS A 204 29.46 14.11 17.26
C LYS A 204 27.98 14.49 17.37
N ALA A 205 27.34 14.78 16.23
CA ALA A 205 25.92 15.14 16.17
C ALA A 205 25.35 14.89 14.76
N PRO A 206 25.03 13.63 14.41
CA PRO A 206 24.71 13.23 13.03
C PRO A 206 23.49 13.92 12.43
N SER A 207 22.58 14.44 13.27
CA SER A 207 21.41 15.20 12.83
C SER A 207 21.71 16.70 12.69
N ALA A 208 22.56 17.27 13.54
CA ALA A 208 22.83 18.72 13.57
C ALA A 208 23.89 19.14 12.54
N PHE A 209 24.85 18.27 12.27
CA PHE A 209 25.89 18.45 11.25
C PHE A 209 25.57 17.70 9.95
N ASN A 210 24.31 17.27 9.77
CA ASN A 210 23.90 16.58 8.55
C ASN A 210 23.92 17.57 7.36
N PRO A 211 24.70 17.31 6.30
CA PRO A 211 24.82 18.25 5.18
C PRO A 211 23.53 18.37 4.35
N LEU A 212 22.61 17.40 4.41
CA LEU A 212 21.31 17.50 3.74
C LEU A 212 20.29 18.32 4.53
N ALA A 213 20.40 18.32 5.87
CA ALA A 213 19.45 19.03 6.73
C ALA A 213 19.94 20.44 7.10
N ASN A 214 21.26 20.63 7.27
CA ASN A 214 21.86 21.92 7.60
C ASN A 214 23.26 22.04 6.95
N PRO A 215 23.33 22.45 5.67
CA PRO A 215 24.59 22.59 4.94
C PRO A 215 25.57 23.56 5.58
N GLU A 216 25.08 24.66 6.16
CA GLU A 216 25.91 25.69 6.79
C GLU A 216 26.65 25.16 8.01
N ARG A 217 25.94 24.54 8.96
CA ARG A 217 26.57 23.93 10.15
C ARG A 217 27.49 22.78 9.79
N ALA A 218 27.13 21.99 8.77
CA ALA A 218 27.97 20.92 8.28
C ALA A 218 29.30 21.47 7.72
N LYS A 219 29.24 22.57 6.95
CA LYS A 219 30.42 23.27 6.44
C LYS A 219 31.32 23.81 7.55
N GLU A 220 30.76 24.48 8.55
CA GLU A 220 31.54 24.97 9.71
C GLU A 220 32.28 23.83 10.41
N ARG A 221 31.61 22.68 10.59
CA ARG A 221 32.19 21.50 11.22
C ARG A 221 33.31 20.90 10.35
N ARG A 222 33.09 20.77 9.05
CA ARG A 222 34.09 20.30 8.07
C ARG A 222 35.35 21.17 8.10
N ASP A 223 35.18 22.48 7.99
CA ASP A 223 36.29 23.44 7.93
C ASP A 223 37.10 23.44 9.24
N TRP A 224 36.43 23.28 10.38
CA TRP A 224 37.10 23.10 11.68
C TRP A 224 37.98 21.84 11.72
N ILE A 225 37.53 20.72 11.15
CA ILE A 225 38.28 19.46 11.09
C ILE A 225 39.50 19.62 10.18
N LEU A 226 39.32 20.19 8.99
CA LEU A 226 40.42 20.51 8.06
C LEU A 226 41.50 21.36 8.75
N GLY A 227 41.09 22.38 9.52
CA GLY A 227 42.01 23.22 10.28
C GLY A 227 42.70 22.51 11.45
N ARG A 228 42.11 21.43 11.98
CA ARG A 228 42.78 20.54 12.95
C ARG A 228 43.78 19.62 12.27
N MET A 229 43.42 19.03 11.13
CA MET A 229 44.32 18.18 10.34
C MET A 229 45.59 18.93 9.93
N TYR A 230 45.46 20.18 9.49
CA TYR A 230 46.59 21.04 9.16
C TYR A 230 47.52 21.29 10.36
N ARG A 231 46.95 21.72 11.52
CA ARG A 231 47.72 21.97 12.74
C ARG A 231 48.42 20.74 13.31
N LEU A 232 47.86 19.55 13.09
CA LEU A 232 48.45 18.27 13.49
C LEU A 232 49.44 17.72 12.45
N GLY A 233 49.72 18.47 11.37
CA GLY A 233 50.67 18.09 10.32
C GLY A 233 50.21 16.89 9.48
N LYS A 234 48.90 16.65 9.38
CA LYS A 234 48.34 15.53 8.59
C LYS A 234 48.11 15.88 7.13
N ILE A 235 47.96 17.16 6.83
CA ILE A 235 47.83 17.73 5.48
C ILE A 235 48.71 18.97 5.38
N ASP A 236 49.21 19.27 4.19
CA ASP A 236 49.95 20.50 3.91
C ASP A 236 49.02 21.70 3.66
N GLU A 237 49.61 22.89 3.55
CA GLU A 237 48.87 24.14 3.36
C GLU A 237 48.11 24.17 2.02
N THR A 238 48.68 23.60 0.96
CA THR A 238 48.05 23.58 -0.38
C THR A 238 46.77 22.75 -0.36
N ARG A 239 46.83 21.52 0.16
CA ARG A 239 45.68 20.63 0.31
C ARG A 239 44.62 21.22 1.24
N TYR A 240 45.05 21.89 2.31
CA TYR A 240 44.15 22.57 3.25
C TYR A 240 43.35 23.69 2.56
N GLN A 241 44.01 24.58 1.82
CA GLN A 241 43.32 25.67 1.11
C GLN A 241 42.39 25.15 0.00
N GLN A 242 42.82 24.14 -0.75
CA GLN A 242 41.98 23.50 -1.77
C GLN A 242 40.68 22.94 -1.16
N ALA A 243 40.78 22.18 -0.06
CA ALA A 243 39.62 21.59 0.60
C ALA A 243 38.65 22.62 1.21
N LEU A 244 39.15 23.79 1.64
CA LEU A 244 38.29 24.88 2.14
C LEU A 244 37.44 25.52 1.03
N THR A 245 37.97 25.61 -0.19
CA THR A 245 37.27 26.21 -1.34
C THR A 245 36.21 25.30 -1.94
N GLU A 246 36.24 24.01 -1.63
CA GLU A 246 35.27 23.04 -2.12
C GLU A 246 33.87 23.32 -1.55
N VAL A 247 32.86 23.29 -2.43
CA VAL A 247 31.46 23.49 -2.05
C VAL A 247 30.90 22.24 -1.37
N VAL A 248 29.86 22.40 -0.54
CA VAL A 248 29.15 21.25 0.04
C VAL A 248 28.19 20.71 -1.01
N ASP A 249 28.58 19.63 -1.68
CA ASP A 249 27.86 19.00 -2.79
C ASP A 249 27.10 17.72 -2.39
N ALA A 250 26.88 17.50 -1.10
CA ALA A 250 26.17 16.32 -0.61
C ALA A 250 24.70 16.33 -1.06
N SER A 251 24.25 15.21 -1.64
CA SER A 251 22.85 14.95 -1.99
C SER A 251 22.46 13.52 -1.60
N TYR A 252 21.16 13.26 -1.45
CA TYR A 252 20.71 11.93 -1.08
C TYR A 252 20.79 10.97 -2.28
N HIS A 253 21.54 9.88 -2.13
CA HIS A 253 21.76 8.84 -3.15
C HIS A 253 21.28 7.45 -2.66
N GLY A 254 20.24 7.41 -1.83
CA GLY A 254 19.59 6.15 -1.48
C GLY A 254 18.76 5.57 -2.63
N SER A 255 18.39 4.30 -2.54
CA SER A 255 17.48 3.66 -3.49
C SER A 255 16.14 4.39 -3.45
N SER A 256 15.83 5.15 -4.50
CA SER A 256 14.50 5.72 -4.69
C SER A 256 13.59 4.63 -5.22
N PRO A 257 12.34 4.51 -4.73
CA PRO A 257 11.33 3.67 -5.37
C PRO A 257 11.23 3.98 -6.87
N GLU A 258 11.32 2.95 -7.70
CA GLU A 258 11.04 3.02 -9.13
C GLU A 258 9.53 2.94 -9.40
N LEU A 259 8.78 2.30 -8.50
CA LEU A 259 7.32 2.15 -8.56
C LEU A 259 6.67 2.66 -7.27
N ASP A 260 5.69 3.57 -7.41
CA ASP A 260 4.88 4.05 -6.29
C ASP A 260 3.76 3.04 -5.96
N ALA A 261 4.06 2.05 -5.11
CA ALA A 261 3.06 1.09 -4.62
C ALA A 261 3.14 0.87 -3.10
N PRO A 262 2.96 1.92 -2.29
CA PRO A 262 3.22 1.87 -0.85
C PRO A 262 2.27 0.93 -0.08
N TYR A 263 1.03 0.73 -0.54
CA TYR A 263 0.11 -0.24 0.06
C TYR A 263 0.57 -1.68 -0.16
N ILE A 264 1.04 -2.00 -1.36
CA ILE A 264 1.64 -3.30 -1.70
C ILE A 264 2.91 -3.53 -0.88
N ALA A 265 3.78 -2.51 -0.83
CA ALA A 265 5.01 -2.59 -0.04
C ALA A 265 4.74 -2.87 1.45
N GLU A 266 3.74 -2.20 2.04
CA GLU A 266 3.37 -2.40 3.44
C GLU A 266 2.74 -3.78 3.67
N MET A 267 1.95 -4.29 2.72
CA MET A 267 1.42 -5.67 2.77
C MET A 267 2.55 -6.70 2.74
N ALA A 268 3.48 -6.59 1.78
CA ALA A 268 4.64 -7.46 1.68
C ALA A 268 5.50 -7.39 2.95
N ARG A 269 5.77 -6.18 3.48
CA ARG A 269 6.50 -5.98 4.73
C ARG A 269 5.81 -6.65 5.92
N ALA A 270 4.49 -6.49 6.05
CA ALA A 270 3.72 -7.09 7.13
C ALA A 270 3.76 -8.62 7.06
N GLU A 271 3.66 -9.19 5.88
CA GLU A 271 3.74 -10.64 5.66
C GLU A 271 5.15 -11.19 5.99
N LEU A 272 6.21 -10.51 5.53
CA LEU A 272 7.59 -10.90 5.84
C LEU A 272 7.87 -10.86 7.34
N VAL A 273 7.38 -9.84 8.04
CA VAL A 273 7.48 -9.77 9.50
C VAL A 273 6.68 -10.88 10.17
N GLY A 274 5.51 -11.25 9.62
CA GLY A 274 4.73 -12.39 10.10
C GLY A 274 5.48 -13.73 9.97
N ARG A 275 6.22 -13.93 8.87
CA ARG A 275 6.96 -15.16 8.57
C ARG A 275 8.32 -15.25 9.27
N PHE A 276 9.08 -14.14 9.32
CA PHE A 276 10.49 -14.12 9.74
C PHE A 276 10.76 -13.23 10.98
N GLY A 277 9.76 -12.55 11.53
CA GLY A 277 9.93 -11.65 12.68
C GLY A 277 10.87 -10.48 12.36
N SER A 278 11.77 -10.16 13.30
CA SER A 278 12.75 -9.07 13.13
C SER A 278 13.78 -9.33 12.03
N ALA A 279 14.04 -10.61 11.71
CA ALA A 279 14.99 -11.00 10.66
C ALA A 279 14.58 -10.44 9.29
N ALA A 280 13.28 -10.20 9.09
CA ALA A 280 12.75 -9.52 7.92
C ALA A 280 13.49 -8.21 7.60
N TYR A 281 13.98 -7.47 8.61
CA TYR A 281 14.65 -6.18 8.40
C TYR A 281 16.17 -6.25 8.31
N THR A 282 16.77 -7.42 8.56
CA THR A 282 18.22 -7.56 8.72
C THR A 282 18.86 -8.57 7.78
N ASP A 283 18.09 -9.49 7.21
CA ASP A 283 18.67 -10.63 6.52
C ASP A 283 18.80 -10.41 5.01
N GLY A 284 18.38 -9.23 4.52
CA GLY A 284 18.55 -8.83 3.13
C GLY A 284 17.60 -9.48 2.14
N PHE A 285 16.40 -9.86 2.60
CA PHE A 285 15.41 -10.49 1.73
C PHE A 285 15.05 -9.59 0.55
N ARG A 286 14.92 -10.20 -0.62
CA ARG A 286 14.31 -9.60 -1.81
C ARG A 286 12.97 -10.27 -2.04
N VAL A 287 11.91 -9.49 -2.03
CA VAL A 287 10.54 -9.98 -2.13
C VAL A 287 9.97 -9.51 -3.45
N TYR A 288 9.55 -10.45 -4.27
CA TYR A 288 8.91 -10.17 -5.54
C TYR A 288 7.41 -10.39 -5.39
N THR A 289 6.65 -9.37 -5.75
CA THR A 289 5.20 -9.38 -5.66
C THR A 289 4.57 -9.79 -6.99
N THR A 290 3.30 -10.16 -6.97
CA THR A 290 2.51 -10.50 -8.17
C THR A 290 2.13 -9.28 -9.01
N ALA A 291 2.22 -8.07 -8.47
CA ALA A 291 1.76 -6.87 -9.15
C ALA A 291 2.80 -6.36 -10.15
N THR A 292 2.35 -6.02 -11.36
CA THR A 292 3.18 -5.40 -12.39
C THR A 292 3.16 -3.87 -12.29
N SER A 293 4.26 -3.22 -12.67
CA SER A 293 4.36 -1.75 -12.59
C SER A 293 3.30 -1.02 -13.42
N GLU A 294 3.00 -1.50 -14.63
CA GLU A 294 2.01 -0.93 -15.54
C GLU A 294 0.62 -0.90 -14.92
N ARG A 295 0.12 -2.07 -14.46
CA ARG A 295 -1.21 -2.20 -13.84
C ARG A 295 -1.31 -1.37 -12.57
N GLN A 296 -0.27 -1.40 -11.73
CA GLN A 296 -0.27 -0.65 -10.48
C GLN A 296 -0.28 0.87 -10.70
N LEU A 297 0.47 1.39 -11.68
CA LEU A 297 0.44 2.82 -12.03
C LEU A 297 -0.93 3.22 -12.60
N ALA A 298 -1.52 2.39 -13.47
CA ALA A 298 -2.88 2.60 -13.98
C ALA A 298 -3.91 2.65 -12.85
N ALA A 299 -3.81 1.78 -11.84
CA ALA A 299 -4.69 1.75 -10.67
C ALA A 299 -4.58 3.05 -9.86
N ASN A 300 -3.36 3.48 -9.56
CA ASN A 300 -3.10 4.73 -8.85
C ASN A 300 -3.69 5.93 -9.60
N GLN A 301 -3.41 6.04 -10.90
CA GLN A 301 -3.91 7.13 -11.73
C GLN A 301 -5.44 7.14 -11.82
N ALA A 302 -6.06 5.98 -12.04
CA ALA A 302 -7.51 5.85 -12.14
C ALA A 302 -8.21 6.30 -10.85
N LEU A 303 -7.71 5.83 -9.69
CA LEU A 303 -8.29 6.17 -8.39
C LEU A 303 -8.12 7.65 -8.05
N VAL A 304 -6.89 8.18 -8.17
CA VAL A 304 -6.56 9.58 -7.88
C VAL A 304 -7.40 10.51 -8.75
N GLN A 305 -7.44 10.27 -10.07
CA GLN A 305 -8.19 11.11 -10.98
C GLN A 305 -9.70 11.02 -10.74
N GLY A 306 -10.25 9.83 -10.47
CA GLY A 306 -11.68 9.70 -10.20
C GLY A 306 -12.12 10.35 -8.89
N LEU A 307 -11.29 10.31 -7.84
CA LEU A 307 -11.56 11.02 -6.59
C LEU A 307 -11.46 12.53 -6.75
N ILE A 308 -10.49 13.03 -7.53
CA ILE A 308 -10.40 14.46 -7.89
C ILE A 308 -11.65 14.88 -8.68
N GLU A 309 -12.06 14.12 -9.69
CA GLU A 309 -13.25 14.44 -10.49
C GLU A 309 -14.53 14.44 -9.64
N TYR A 310 -14.67 13.51 -8.69
CA TYR A 310 -15.75 13.54 -7.72
C TYR A 310 -15.69 14.80 -6.87
N ASP A 311 -14.53 15.12 -6.31
CA ASP A 311 -14.36 16.27 -5.42
C ASP A 311 -14.65 17.60 -6.13
N GLN A 312 -14.22 17.73 -7.39
CA GLN A 312 -14.47 18.90 -8.22
C GLN A 312 -15.95 19.11 -8.52
N ARG A 313 -16.74 18.04 -8.72
CA ARG A 313 -18.20 18.14 -8.86
C ARG A 313 -18.89 18.63 -7.59
N HIS A 314 -18.22 18.49 -6.44
CA HIS A 314 -18.70 18.94 -5.14
C HIS A 314 -18.10 20.28 -4.72
N GLY A 315 -17.36 20.96 -5.59
CA GLY A 315 -16.94 22.35 -5.38
C GLY A 315 -15.71 22.54 -4.49
N TYR A 316 -15.25 23.78 -4.46
CA TYR A 316 -14.04 24.21 -3.80
C TYR A 316 -14.33 24.65 -2.35
N ARG A 317 -13.56 24.11 -1.41
CA ARG A 317 -13.69 24.35 0.03
C ARG A 317 -12.87 25.54 0.52
N GLY A 318 -12.10 26.18 -0.37
CA GLY A 318 -11.20 27.27 -0.02
C GLY A 318 -9.74 26.81 0.10
N PRO A 319 -8.81 27.77 0.25
CA PRO A 319 -7.39 27.48 0.39
C PRO A 319 -7.09 26.78 1.73
N GLU A 320 -6.00 26.00 1.78
CA GLU A 320 -5.59 25.30 3.01
C GLU A 320 -5.10 26.28 4.09
N ALA A 321 -4.48 27.38 3.67
CA ALA A 321 -4.00 28.44 4.53
C ALA A 321 -3.84 29.76 3.74
N ARG A 322 -3.49 30.84 4.43
CA ARG A 322 -3.04 32.09 3.81
C ARG A 322 -1.75 32.56 4.48
N LEU A 323 -0.69 32.69 3.69
CA LEU A 323 0.62 33.16 4.13
C LEU A 323 0.60 34.69 4.28
N PRO A 324 1.18 35.24 5.37
CA PRO A 324 1.30 36.67 5.55
C PRO A 324 2.42 37.26 4.67
N GLY A 325 2.32 38.56 4.37
CA GLY A 325 3.34 39.30 3.63
C GLY A 325 3.52 38.83 2.19
N THR A 326 4.68 39.13 1.61
CA THR A 326 5.05 38.77 0.22
C THR A 326 6.50 38.28 0.13
N ASP A 327 7.09 37.91 1.27
CA ASP A 327 8.48 37.48 1.34
C ASP A 327 8.62 36.05 0.80
N ARG A 328 9.41 35.91 -0.27
CA ARG A 328 9.56 34.65 -1.00
C ARG A 328 10.22 33.57 -0.14
N GLU A 329 11.24 33.92 0.62
CA GLU A 329 11.99 32.96 1.44
C GLU A 329 11.13 32.42 2.58
N SER A 330 10.38 33.30 3.26
CA SER A 330 9.37 32.92 4.25
C SER A 330 8.31 31.99 3.67
N TRP A 331 7.80 32.30 2.46
CA TRP A 331 6.82 31.45 1.80
C TRP A 331 7.37 30.08 1.43
N LEU A 332 8.61 29.98 0.93
CA LEU A 332 9.23 28.69 0.63
C LEU A 332 9.43 27.85 1.89
N LYS A 333 9.82 28.49 3.00
CA LYS A 333 9.92 27.82 4.30
C LYS A 333 8.57 27.28 4.76
N GLU A 334 7.49 28.07 4.65
CA GLU A 334 6.15 27.60 5.01
C GLU A 334 5.63 26.50 4.07
N LEU A 335 5.84 26.64 2.75
CA LEU A 335 5.47 25.62 1.76
C LEU A 335 6.18 24.27 2.00
N SER A 336 7.37 24.28 2.61
CA SER A 336 8.09 23.06 2.97
C SER A 336 7.33 22.16 3.96
N ASN A 337 6.41 22.74 4.76
CA ASN A 337 5.55 22.01 5.69
C ASN A 337 4.42 21.24 4.99
N TYR A 338 4.05 21.63 3.76
CA TYR A 338 2.99 20.99 2.99
C TYR A 338 3.56 19.86 2.14
N ARG A 339 3.18 18.62 2.46
CA ARG A 339 3.60 17.44 1.69
C ARG A 339 2.75 17.30 0.42
N SER A 340 3.36 16.80 -0.65
CA SER A 340 2.61 16.32 -1.82
C SER A 340 1.76 15.12 -1.42
N GLN A 341 0.59 14.99 -2.04
CA GLN A 341 -0.30 13.85 -1.85
C GLN A 341 -0.73 13.35 -3.23
N ALA A 342 -0.26 12.15 -3.60
CA ALA A 342 -0.59 11.51 -4.88
C ALA A 342 -0.41 12.42 -6.11
N GLY A 343 0.75 13.08 -6.19
CA GLY A 343 1.06 14.01 -7.28
C GLY A 343 0.38 15.38 -7.18
N VAL A 344 -0.46 15.63 -6.16
CA VAL A 344 -1.06 16.94 -5.91
C VAL A 344 -0.13 17.77 -5.01
N LEU A 345 0.42 18.83 -5.58
CA LEU A 345 1.41 19.70 -4.96
C LEU A 345 0.75 20.87 -4.25
N ALA A 346 1.37 21.38 -3.19
CA ALA A 346 0.99 22.64 -2.57
C ALA A 346 1.69 23.80 -3.29
N ALA A 347 0.98 24.92 -3.45
CA ALA A 347 1.51 26.12 -4.09
C ALA A 347 0.96 27.38 -3.41
N ALA A 348 1.77 28.42 -3.29
CA ALA A 348 1.33 29.73 -2.78
C ALA A 348 0.98 30.67 -3.93
N VAL A 349 -0.18 31.31 -3.88
CA VAL A 349 -0.61 32.29 -4.91
C VAL A 349 0.23 33.55 -4.79
N SER A 350 1.11 33.80 -5.78
CA SER A 350 2.02 34.95 -5.82
C SER A 350 1.48 36.13 -6.63
N ALA A 351 0.55 35.90 -7.56
CA ALA A 351 -0.19 36.95 -8.24
C ALA A 351 -1.55 36.46 -8.73
N VAL A 352 -2.53 37.36 -8.74
CA VAL A 352 -3.87 37.11 -9.31
C VAL A 352 -4.08 38.10 -10.45
N SER A 353 -4.26 37.59 -11.66
CA SER A 353 -4.56 38.37 -12.87
C SER A 353 -6.01 38.18 -13.29
N LYS A 354 -6.42 38.83 -14.39
CA LYS A 354 -7.79 38.76 -14.90
C LYS A 354 -8.18 37.34 -15.37
N ASP A 355 -7.27 36.67 -16.07
CA ASP A 355 -7.52 35.38 -16.74
C ASP A 355 -6.56 34.26 -16.29
N SER A 356 -5.72 34.51 -15.28
CA SER A 356 -4.79 33.51 -14.72
C SER A 356 -4.33 33.85 -13.29
N ILE A 357 -3.69 32.89 -12.64
CA ILE A 357 -2.94 33.12 -11.39
C ILE A 357 -1.50 32.65 -11.54
N LYS A 358 -0.56 33.33 -10.89
CA LYS A 358 0.80 32.82 -10.69
C LYS A 358 0.92 32.18 -9.32
N VAL A 359 1.61 31.04 -9.28
CA VAL A 359 1.84 30.29 -8.06
C VAL A 359 3.31 29.98 -7.88
N LEU A 360 3.78 30.04 -6.64
CA LEU A 360 5.10 29.61 -6.19
C LEU A 360 5.01 28.17 -5.69
N LEU A 361 5.77 27.27 -6.31
CA LEU A 361 5.92 25.89 -5.88
C LEU A 361 7.02 25.76 -4.83
N ARG A 362 7.02 24.63 -4.12
CA ARG A 362 7.98 24.31 -3.06
C ARG A 362 9.44 24.27 -3.54
N ASP A 363 9.67 23.95 -4.81
CA ASP A 363 11.00 23.93 -5.43
C ASP A 363 11.53 25.34 -5.77
N GLY A 364 10.75 26.39 -5.49
CA GLY A 364 11.11 27.76 -5.83
C GLY A 364 10.73 28.16 -7.25
N SER A 365 10.13 27.27 -8.07
CA SER A 365 9.65 27.62 -9.40
C SER A 365 8.33 28.38 -9.34
N GLU A 366 8.13 29.32 -10.27
CA GLU A 366 6.84 29.97 -10.48
C GLU A 366 6.15 29.39 -11.70
N ARG A 367 4.86 29.10 -11.57
CA ARG A 367 4.03 28.55 -12.65
C ARG A 367 2.75 29.36 -12.80
N ASN A 368 2.22 29.40 -14.01
CA ASN A 368 0.97 30.09 -14.34
C ASN A 368 -0.15 29.05 -14.43
N ILE A 369 -1.32 29.37 -13.87
CA ILE A 369 -2.51 28.53 -13.91
C ILE A 369 -3.59 29.29 -14.65
N SER A 370 -4.11 28.70 -15.72
CA SER A 370 -5.17 29.28 -16.54
C SER A 370 -6.50 29.29 -15.79
N TRP A 371 -7.29 30.35 -16.02
CA TRP A 371 -8.68 30.45 -15.55
C TRP A 371 -9.53 29.25 -15.96
N GLU A 372 -9.27 28.63 -17.13
CA GLU A 372 -9.99 27.45 -17.59
C GLU A 372 -9.96 26.30 -16.56
N SER A 373 -8.81 26.08 -15.92
CA SER A 373 -8.65 25.03 -14.90
C SER A 373 -9.38 25.32 -13.58
N MET A 374 -9.80 26.56 -13.35
CA MET A 374 -10.40 27.03 -12.09
C MET A 374 -11.93 27.16 -12.18
N LYS A 375 -12.52 27.08 -13.37
CA LYS A 375 -13.97 27.29 -13.57
C LYS A 375 -14.83 26.34 -12.74
N TRP A 376 -14.35 25.15 -12.42
CA TRP A 376 -15.10 24.20 -11.58
C TRP A 376 -15.23 24.66 -10.11
N ALA A 377 -14.37 25.58 -9.65
CA ALA A 377 -14.16 25.92 -8.24
C ALA A 377 -15.28 26.79 -7.62
N ARG A 378 -16.54 26.35 -7.79
CA ARG A 378 -17.71 26.90 -7.11
C ARG A 378 -17.57 26.67 -5.61
N PRO A 379 -17.90 27.64 -4.74
CA PRO A 379 -17.81 27.45 -3.30
C PRO A 379 -18.65 26.26 -2.83
N PHE A 380 -18.06 25.36 -2.04
CA PHE A 380 -18.77 24.27 -1.40
C PHE A 380 -19.73 24.81 -0.32
N ILE A 381 -21.00 24.38 -0.34
CA ILE A 381 -21.97 24.67 0.72
C ILE A 381 -22.26 23.39 1.52
N ASN A 382 -22.64 22.32 0.82
CA ASN A 382 -22.79 20.97 1.37
C ASN A 382 -22.75 19.94 0.23
N THR A 383 -22.78 18.64 0.54
CA THR A 383 -22.69 17.55 -0.45
C THR A 383 -23.72 17.62 -1.59
N ASN A 384 -24.83 18.33 -1.40
CA ASN A 384 -25.89 18.46 -2.41
C ASN A 384 -26.07 19.88 -2.95
N SER A 385 -25.22 20.84 -2.56
CA SER A 385 -25.39 22.25 -2.92
C SER A 385 -24.06 22.97 -3.08
N LEU A 386 -23.99 23.80 -4.12
CA LEU A 386 -22.83 24.60 -4.49
C LEU A 386 -23.22 26.08 -4.56
N GLY A 387 -22.26 26.93 -4.24
CA GLY A 387 -22.34 28.37 -4.40
C GLY A 387 -22.44 28.82 -5.86
N PRO A 388 -22.46 30.14 -6.09
CA PRO A 388 -22.50 30.71 -7.42
C PRO A 388 -21.27 30.31 -8.25
N GLN A 389 -21.46 30.28 -9.57
CA GLN A 389 -20.37 30.06 -10.52
C GLN A 389 -19.37 31.24 -10.44
N PRO A 390 -18.09 31.01 -10.14
CA PRO A 390 -17.12 32.09 -10.09
C PRO A 390 -16.87 32.62 -11.51
N ARG A 391 -16.66 33.93 -11.63
CA ARG A 391 -16.49 34.64 -12.91
C ARG A 391 -15.04 35.06 -13.16
N THR A 392 -14.25 35.21 -12.11
CA THR A 392 -12.85 35.63 -12.18
C THR A 392 -11.99 34.85 -11.19
N PRO A 393 -10.67 34.73 -11.44
CA PRO A 393 -9.76 34.08 -10.50
C PRO A 393 -9.76 34.69 -9.09
N SER A 394 -9.97 36.00 -8.98
CA SER A 394 -10.02 36.73 -7.70
C SER A 394 -11.22 36.39 -6.81
N GLU A 395 -12.27 35.79 -7.37
CA GLU A 395 -13.41 35.27 -6.59
C GLU A 395 -13.08 33.91 -5.96
N VAL A 396 -12.10 33.18 -6.49
CA VAL A 396 -11.71 31.84 -6.04
C VAL A 396 -10.54 31.90 -5.05
N VAL A 397 -9.52 32.70 -5.36
CA VAL A 397 -8.28 32.78 -4.57
C VAL A 397 -7.80 34.22 -4.38
N LYS A 398 -6.98 34.42 -3.34
CA LYS A 398 -6.32 35.69 -3.03
C LYS A 398 -4.80 35.52 -2.96
N LEU A 399 -4.08 36.64 -3.02
CA LEU A 399 -2.64 36.67 -2.78
C LEU A 399 -2.29 36.01 -1.43
N GLY A 400 -1.28 35.14 -1.44
CA GLY A 400 -0.81 34.40 -0.28
C GLY A 400 -1.61 33.14 0.05
N ASP A 401 -2.70 32.85 -0.65
CA ASP A 401 -3.44 31.60 -0.45
C ASP A 401 -2.56 30.38 -0.78
N VAL A 402 -2.57 29.38 0.11
CA VAL A 402 -1.95 28.06 -0.13
C VAL A 402 -3.01 27.16 -0.75
N ILE A 403 -2.77 26.77 -1.99
CA ILE A 403 -3.69 25.97 -2.80
C ILE A 403 -3.03 24.67 -3.24
N ARG A 404 -3.84 23.82 -3.89
CA ARG A 404 -3.39 22.55 -4.44
C ARG A 404 -3.40 22.58 -5.95
N VAL A 405 -2.39 21.97 -6.56
CA VAL A 405 -2.21 21.94 -8.00
C VAL A 405 -1.77 20.56 -8.46
N GLN A 406 -2.16 20.18 -9.67
CA GLN A 406 -1.71 18.95 -10.32
C GLN A 406 -0.91 19.33 -11.56
N ILE A 407 0.22 18.66 -11.79
CA ILE A 407 0.98 18.80 -13.03
C ILE A 407 0.57 17.66 -13.97
N ARG A 408 0.13 18.00 -15.18
CA ARG A 408 -0.22 17.04 -16.23
C ARG A 408 0.28 17.60 -17.56
N ASP A 409 1.06 16.82 -18.29
CA ASP A 409 1.61 17.20 -19.62
C ASP A 409 2.25 18.60 -19.63
N ASP A 410 3.07 18.88 -18.61
CA ASP A 410 3.70 20.18 -18.30
C ASP A 410 2.77 21.35 -17.94
N GLU A 411 1.45 21.16 -18.02
CA GLU A 411 0.45 22.11 -17.55
C GLU A 411 0.20 21.99 -16.05
N VAL A 412 0.01 23.13 -15.39
CA VAL A 412 -0.32 23.19 -13.96
C VAL A 412 -1.81 23.50 -13.81
N LEU A 413 -2.55 22.54 -13.28
CA LEU A 413 -4.00 22.58 -13.14
C LEU A 413 -4.40 22.86 -11.70
N PHE A 414 -5.40 23.72 -11.51
CA PHE A 414 -6.00 23.98 -10.20
C PHE A 414 -6.70 22.73 -9.65
N SER A 415 -6.40 22.36 -8.41
CA SER A 415 -6.90 21.13 -7.79
C SER A 415 -7.18 21.31 -6.30
N GLN A 416 -7.65 20.25 -5.65
CA GLN A 416 -7.97 20.18 -4.23
C GLN A 416 -7.75 18.74 -3.76
N ILE A 417 -7.30 18.55 -2.52
CA ILE A 417 -7.21 17.21 -1.94
C ILE A 417 -8.63 16.69 -1.68
N PRO A 418 -9.04 15.55 -2.27
CA PRO A 418 -10.34 14.96 -2.02
C PRO A 418 -10.54 14.60 -0.54
N GLN A 419 -11.73 14.87 -0.02
CA GLN A 419 -12.14 14.38 1.30
C GLN A 419 -12.72 12.96 1.23
N ALA A 420 -13.34 12.60 0.11
CA ALA A 420 -13.74 11.22 -0.14
C ALA A 420 -12.50 10.37 -0.42
N GLN A 421 -12.59 9.09 -0.05
CA GLN A 421 -11.57 8.08 -0.24
C GLN A 421 -12.09 7.02 -1.21
N GLY A 422 -11.20 6.11 -1.60
CA GLY A 422 -11.55 4.96 -2.40
C GLY A 422 -10.55 3.84 -2.25
N ALA A 423 -10.86 2.73 -2.87
CA ALA A 423 -9.98 1.57 -2.98
C ALA A 423 -10.21 0.89 -4.33
N LEU A 424 -9.15 0.33 -4.89
CA LEU A 424 -9.18 -0.50 -6.08
C LEU A 424 -8.43 -1.80 -5.78
N VAL A 425 -9.05 -2.93 -6.11
CA VAL A 425 -8.44 -4.26 -6.04
C VAL A 425 -8.64 -4.91 -7.39
N SER A 426 -7.55 -5.42 -7.97
CA SER A 426 -7.55 -6.17 -9.21
C SER A 426 -6.85 -7.52 -9.00
N LEU A 427 -7.49 -8.59 -9.47
CA LEU A 427 -7.06 -9.98 -9.27
C LEU A 427 -7.06 -10.73 -10.60
N ASP A 428 -6.10 -11.65 -10.76
CA ASP A 428 -6.23 -12.75 -11.73
C ASP A 428 -7.31 -13.74 -11.21
N PRO A 429 -8.36 -14.04 -12.00
CA PRO A 429 -9.42 -14.93 -11.56
C PRO A 429 -9.02 -16.42 -11.54
N LEU A 430 -7.90 -16.81 -12.17
CA LEU A 430 -7.45 -18.20 -12.32
C LEU A 430 -6.64 -18.70 -11.12
N ASP A 431 -5.84 -17.84 -10.49
CA ASP A 431 -5.00 -18.21 -9.34
C ASP A 431 -5.07 -17.24 -8.16
N GLY A 432 -5.71 -16.08 -8.32
CA GLY A 432 -5.86 -15.08 -7.28
C GLY A 432 -4.66 -14.16 -7.08
N SER A 433 -3.69 -14.14 -8.00
CA SER A 433 -2.60 -13.18 -7.94
C SER A 433 -3.14 -11.74 -7.84
N ILE A 434 -2.56 -10.93 -6.94
CA ILE A 434 -2.94 -9.52 -6.78
C ILE A 434 -2.21 -8.71 -7.85
N GLU A 435 -2.96 -8.29 -8.86
CA GLU A 435 -2.44 -7.62 -10.06
C GLU A 435 -2.23 -6.12 -9.84
N ALA A 436 -3.12 -5.49 -9.08
CA ALA A 436 -2.99 -4.12 -8.62
C ALA A 436 -3.82 -3.87 -7.36
N LEU A 437 -3.31 -3.02 -6.47
CA LEU A 437 -4.00 -2.65 -5.25
C LEU A 437 -3.69 -1.21 -4.82
N THR A 438 -4.75 -0.43 -4.60
CA THR A 438 -4.64 0.93 -4.02
C THR A 438 -5.65 1.07 -2.90
N GLY A 439 -5.18 1.40 -1.69
CA GLY A 439 -6.00 1.45 -0.46
C GLY A 439 -6.54 2.83 -0.07
N GLY A 440 -6.34 3.87 -0.88
CA GLY A 440 -6.73 5.24 -0.56
C GLY A 440 -6.16 6.26 -1.55
N PHE A 441 -6.56 7.52 -1.40
CA PHE A 441 -6.08 8.61 -2.25
C PHE A 441 -4.56 8.80 -2.18
N SER A 442 -4.00 8.79 -0.97
CA SER A 442 -2.57 8.96 -0.73
C SER A 442 -2.13 8.22 0.53
N PHE A 443 -1.14 7.35 0.41
CA PHE A 443 -0.57 6.63 1.55
C PHE A 443 0.06 7.57 2.58
N GLY A 444 0.70 8.65 2.10
CA GLY A 444 1.30 9.67 2.97
C GLY A 444 0.27 10.48 3.77
N GLN A 445 -1.00 10.49 3.34
CA GLN A 445 -2.12 11.08 4.08
C GLN A 445 -2.69 10.07 5.09
N SER A 446 -2.88 8.82 4.67
CA SER A 446 -3.45 7.75 5.48
C SER A 446 -2.86 6.41 5.04
N ASN A 447 -2.19 5.73 5.96
CA ASN A 447 -1.66 4.38 5.74
C ASN A 447 -2.72 3.27 5.96
N TYR A 448 -3.97 3.65 6.27
CA TYR A 448 -5.08 2.72 6.42
C TYR A 448 -5.46 2.13 5.04
N ASN A 449 -5.27 0.83 4.88
CA ASN A 449 -5.48 0.15 3.60
C ASN A 449 -6.95 -0.26 3.44
N ARG A 450 -7.74 0.59 2.81
CA ARG A 450 -9.19 0.37 2.66
C ARG A 450 -9.53 -0.84 1.81
N ALA A 451 -8.62 -1.30 0.95
CA ALA A 451 -8.82 -2.50 0.14
C ALA A 451 -9.01 -3.77 0.99
N ILE A 452 -8.29 -3.88 2.11
CA ILE A 452 -8.27 -5.08 2.96
C ILE A 452 -8.76 -4.86 4.39
N GLN A 453 -8.92 -3.60 4.83
CA GLN A 453 -9.32 -3.27 6.21
C GLN A 453 -10.69 -2.60 6.31
N ALA A 454 -11.15 -1.90 5.27
CA ALA A 454 -12.39 -1.15 5.34
C ALA A 454 -13.61 -2.03 5.05
N LYS A 455 -14.22 -2.57 6.11
CA LYS A 455 -15.52 -3.24 6.01
C LYS A 455 -16.62 -2.23 5.70
N ARG A 456 -17.26 -2.37 4.55
CA ARG A 456 -18.25 -1.45 3.98
C ARG A 456 -19.42 -2.24 3.40
N GLN A 457 -20.55 -1.57 3.22
CA GLN A 457 -21.72 -2.22 2.63
C GLN A 457 -21.57 -2.25 1.10
N PRO A 458 -21.50 -3.42 0.44
CA PRO A 458 -21.38 -3.54 -1.02
C PRO A 458 -22.65 -3.08 -1.76
N GLY A 459 -23.78 -3.01 -1.06
CA GLY A 459 -25.07 -2.65 -1.64
C GLY A 459 -25.46 -3.63 -2.76
N SER A 460 -26.02 -3.10 -3.84
CA SER A 460 -26.47 -3.92 -4.98
C SER A 460 -25.38 -4.72 -5.72
N SER A 461 -24.08 -4.49 -5.45
CA SER A 461 -23.00 -5.32 -6.00
C SER A 461 -22.97 -6.73 -5.38
N PHE A 462 -23.70 -6.94 -4.27
CA PHE A 462 -23.85 -8.23 -3.59
C PHE A 462 -24.91 -9.15 -4.22
N LYS A 463 -25.84 -8.60 -5.01
CA LYS A 463 -26.96 -9.35 -5.60
C LYS A 463 -26.53 -10.60 -6.41
N PRO A 464 -25.44 -10.59 -7.20
CA PRO A 464 -25.02 -11.77 -7.96
C PRO A 464 -24.80 -13.03 -7.10
N PHE A 465 -24.38 -12.89 -5.85
CA PHE A 465 -24.25 -14.03 -4.93
C PHE A 465 -25.60 -14.67 -4.57
N ILE A 466 -26.64 -13.86 -4.40
CA ILE A 466 -28.01 -14.34 -4.13
C ILE A 466 -28.64 -14.89 -5.40
N TYR A 467 -28.40 -14.25 -6.55
CA TYR A 467 -28.96 -14.70 -7.81
C TYR A 467 -28.31 -16.01 -8.26
N SER A 468 -27.02 -16.23 -8.00
CA SER A 468 -26.38 -17.52 -8.26
C SER A 468 -26.93 -18.62 -7.34
N ALA A 469 -27.17 -18.32 -6.05
CA ALA A 469 -27.86 -19.25 -5.15
C ALA A 469 -29.25 -19.65 -5.67
N ALA A 470 -29.95 -18.71 -6.31
CA ALA A 470 -31.24 -18.97 -6.94
C ALA A 470 -31.10 -19.84 -8.20
N LEU A 471 -30.16 -19.51 -9.08
CA LEU A 471 -29.89 -20.30 -10.27
C LEU A 471 -29.57 -21.75 -9.89
N ASP A 472 -28.72 -21.97 -8.89
CA ASP A 472 -28.40 -23.31 -8.39
C ASP A 472 -29.59 -24.02 -7.72
N ALA A 473 -30.55 -23.26 -7.19
CA ALA A 473 -31.81 -23.79 -6.67
C ALA A 473 -32.87 -24.07 -7.76
N GLY A 474 -32.54 -23.95 -9.05
CA GLY A 474 -33.43 -24.24 -10.17
C GLY A 474 -34.19 -23.03 -10.73
N PHE A 475 -33.90 -21.81 -10.26
CA PHE A 475 -34.39 -20.61 -10.92
C PHE A 475 -33.66 -20.42 -12.25
N THR A 476 -34.33 -19.78 -13.20
CA THR A 476 -33.76 -19.49 -14.52
C THR A 476 -33.73 -17.99 -14.79
N PRO A 477 -32.92 -17.51 -15.75
CA PRO A 477 -32.95 -16.12 -16.18
C PRO A 477 -34.35 -15.62 -16.61
N ALA A 478 -35.19 -16.55 -17.08
CA ALA A 478 -36.56 -16.33 -17.52
C ALA A 478 -37.61 -16.38 -16.39
N THR A 479 -37.25 -16.85 -15.20
CA THR A 479 -38.19 -16.99 -14.07
C THR A 479 -38.80 -15.64 -13.72
N LEU A 480 -40.12 -15.60 -13.63
CA LEU A 480 -40.87 -14.38 -13.31
C LEU A 480 -40.95 -14.18 -11.80
N VAL A 481 -40.56 -13.00 -11.35
CA VAL A 481 -40.68 -12.57 -9.96
C VAL A 481 -41.40 -11.23 -9.91
N ASN A 482 -42.33 -11.09 -8.98
CA ASN A 482 -43.14 -9.88 -8.88
C ASN A 482 -42.33 -8.71 -8.30
N ASP A 483 -42.26 -7.58 -9.01
CA ASP A 483 -41.71 -6.30 -8.55
C ASP A 483 -42.83 -5.37 -8.06
N SER A 484 -43.52 -5.79 -7.01
CA SER A 484 -44.61 -5.07 -6.34
C SER A 484 -44.24 -4.68 -4.90
N PRO A 485 -44.93 -3.71 -4.26
CA PRO A 485 -44.67 -3.36 -2.87
C PRO A 485 -44.68 -4.57 -1.93
N ILE A 486 -43.84 -4.55 -0.90
CA ILE A 486 -43.84 -5.54 0.17
C ILE A 486 -43.67 -4.81 1.51
N VAL A 487 -44.34 -5.30 2.55
CA VAL A 487 -44.30 -4.73 3.89
C VAL A 487 -44.00 -5.87 4.86
N PHE A 488 -42.99 -5.67 5.70
CA PHE A 488 -42.68 -6.60 6.78
C PHE A 488 -43.05 -5.97 8.11
N VAL A 489 -43.82 -6.72 8.90
CA VAL A 489 -44.19 -6.37 10.27
C VAL A 489 -43.55 -7.45 11.15
N GLU A 490 -42.62 -7.06 12.02
CA GLU A 490 -42.09 -7.99 13.02
C GLU A 490 -43.09 -8.10 14.19
N GLU A 491 -43.48 -9.32 14.55
CA GLU A 491 -44.39 -9.55 15.69
C GLU A 491 -43.73 -9.05 16.99
N GLY A 492 -44.42 -8.17 17.71
CA GLY A 492 -43.97 -7.62 19.00
C GLY A 492 -43.03 -6.40 18.94
N LEU A 493 -42.70 -5.89 17.74
CA LEU A 493 -41.92 -4.67 17.53
C LEU A 493 -42.72 -3.64 16.71
N ASP A 494 -42.78 -2.38 17.15
CA ASP A 494 -43.44 -1.25 16.44
C ASP A 494 -42.70 -0.82 15.14
N ARG A 495 -41.89 -1.69 14.55
CA ARG A 495 -41.06 -1.37 13.38
C ARG A 495 -41.59 -2.04 12.13
N VAL A 496 -42.18 -1.24 11.25
CA VAL A 496 -42.61 -1.67 9.91
C VAL A 496 -41.49 -1.39 8.91
N TRP A 497 -40.97 -2.43 8.24
CA TRP A 497 -39.98 -2.28 7.18
C TRP A 497 -40.67 -2.26 5.81
N ARG A 498 -40.50 -1.14 5.07
CA ARG A 498 -41.08 -0.90 3.74
C ARG A 498 -39.96 -0.64 2.72
N PRO A 499 -39.28 -1.69 2.23
CA PRO A 499 -38.22 -1.52 1.24
C PRO A 499 -38.77 -0.91 -0.05
N LYS A 500 -37.92 -0.19 -0.78
CA LYS A 500 -38.27 0.46 -2.05
C LYS A 500 -37.19 0.23 -3.10
N ASN A 501 -37.59 0.30 -4.35
CA ASN A 501 -36.65 0.43 -5.47
C ASN A 501 -36.04 1.85 -5.49
N ASP A 502 -34.85 1.97 -6.05
CA ASP A 502 -34.09 3.22 -6.20
C ASP A 502 -34.91 4.36 -6.85
N ASN A 503 -35.67 4.02 -7.88
CA ASN A 503 -36.52 4.96 -8.62
C ASN A 503 -37.98 5.03 -8.12
N ASN A 504 -38.31 4.36 -7.00
CA ASN A 504 -39.67 4.26 -6.44
C ASN A 504 -40.76 3.79 -7.42
N THR A 505 -40.40 3.04 -8.46
CA THR A 505 -41.35 2.45 -9.43
C THR A 505 -41.59 0.96 -9.16
N PHE A 506 -42.61 0.40 -9.81
CA PHE A 506 -42.98 -1.01 -9.77
C PHE A 506 -43.21 -1.50 -11.21
N LEU A 507 -42.68 -2.67 -11.56
CA LEU A 507 -42.78 -3.22 -12.91
C LEU A 507 -43.72 -4.43 -13.00
N GLY A 508 -44.30 -4.87 -11.87
CA GLY A 508 -45.09 -6.10 -11.84
C GLY A 508 -44.22 -7.34 -12.04
N PRO A 509 -44.77 -8.45 -12.60
CA PRO A 509 -43.99 -9.64 -12.92
C PRO A 509 -42.88 -9.33 -13.93
N ILE A 510 -41.63 -9.49 -13.52
CA ILE A 510 -40.46 -9.32 -14.38
C ILE A 510 -39.55 -10.53 -14.28
N ARG A 511 -38.77 -10.77 -15.34
CA ARG A 511 -37.81 -11.87 -15.41
C ARG A 511 -36.62 -11.63 -14.48
N LEU A 512 -36.01 -12.70 -13.99
CA LEU A 512 -34.84 -12.64 -13.12
C LEU A 512 -33.66 -11.89 -13.75
N ARG A 513 -33.37 -12.12 -15.05
CA ARG A 513 -32.36 -11.35 -15.80
C ARG A 513 -32.63 -9.85 -15.78
N GLU A 514 -33.89 -9.47 -16.00
CA GLU A 514 -34.33 -8.08 -16.01
C GLU A 514 -34.27 -7.43 -14.64
N ALA A 515 -34.63 -8.17 -13.60
CA ALA A 515 -34.49 -7.72 -12.23
C ALA A 515 -33.01 -7.44 -11.88
N LEU A 516 -32.08 -8.27 -12.34
CA LEU A 516 -30.65 -8.08 -12.08
C LEU A 516 -30.09 -6.83 -12.79
N TYR A 517 -30.31 -6.69 -14.11
CA TYR A 517 -29.74 -5.55 -14.85
C TYR A 517 -30.35 -4.21 -14.47
N LYS A 518 -31.64 -4.18 -14.10
CA LYS A 518 -32.30 -2.99 -13.51
C LYS A 518 -32.05 -2.86 -12.01
N SER A 519 -31.35 -3.81 -11.39
CA SER A 519 -31.00 -3.82 -9.97
C SER A 519 -32.22 -3.66 -9.04
N ARG A 520 -33.33 -4.37 -9.31
CA ARG A 520 -34.58 -4.26 -8.53
C ARG A 520 -34.41 -4.82 -7.12
N ASN A 521 -34.77 -4.03 -6.12
CA ASN A 521 -34.61 -4.38 -4.71
C ASN A 521 -35.68 -5.39 -4.27
N LEU A 522 -36.92 -5.16 -4.67
CA LEU A 522 -38.06 -5.97 -4.23
C LEU A 522 -37.99 -7.41 -4.75
N VAL A 523 -37.54 -7.60 -5.99
CA VAL A 523 -37.28 -8.94 -6.55
C VAL A 523 -36.17 -9.65 -5.79
N SER A 524 -35.09 -8.96 -5.44
CA SER A 524 -33.96 -9.56 -4.69
C SER A 524 -34.39 -10.01 -3.29
N ILE A 525 -35.26 -9.23 -2.64
CA ILE A 525 -35.83 -9.58 -1.33
C ILE A 525 -36.75 -10.80 -1.44
N ARG A 526 -37.64 -10.84 -2.43
CA ARG A 526 -38.51 -12.00 -2.69
C ARG A 526 -37.69 -13.25 -2.98
N LEU A 527 -36.64 -13.13 -3.77
CA LEU A 527 -35.73 -14.23 -4.07
C LEU A 527 -35.11 -14.80 -2.78
N LEU A 528 -34.56 -13.93 -1.93
CA LEU A 528 -34.00 -14.35 -0.64
C LEU A 528 -35.06 -14.97 0.28
N GLN A 529 -36.28 -14.44 0.29
CA GLN A 529 -37.39 -14.98 1.07
C GLN A 529 -37.79 -16.38 0.59
N THR A 530 -37.90 -16.58 -0.72
CA THR A 530 -38.25 -17.87 -1.34
C THR A 530 -37.17 -18.92 -1.13
N LEU A 531 -35.89 -18.56 -1.27
CA LEU A 531 -34.77 -19.46 -1.01
C LEU A 531 -34.60 -19.80 0.49
N GLY A 532 -35.00 -18.87 1.36
CA GLY A 532 -34.74 -18.95 2.79
C GLY A 532 -33.33 -18.48 3.16
N LEU A 533 -33.24 -17.86 4.34
CA LEU A 533 -31.97 -17.34 4.88
C LEU A 533 -30.93 -18.45 5.14
N PRO A 534 -31.26 -19.62 5.74
CA PRO A 534 -30.25 -20.64 6.05
C PRO A 534 -29.54 -21.16 4.80
N TYR A 535 -30.31 -21.53 3.76
CA TYR A 535 -29.74 -21.99 2.48
C TYR A 535 -28.89 -20.90 1.82
N THR A 536 -29.42 -19.68 1.73
CA THR A 536 -28.71 -18.59 1.04
C THR A 536 -27.41 -18.21 1.74
N ILE A 537 -27.40 -18.16 3.07
CA ILE A 537 -26.19 -17.86 3.84
C ILE A 537 -25.17 -19.00 3.72
N ASP A 538 -25.59 -20.26 3.78
CA ASP A 538 -24.70 -21.41 3.57
C ASP A 538 -24.05 -21.38 2.17
N TYR A 539 -24.85 -21.13 1.14
CA TYR A 539 -24.38 -20.99 -0.23
C TYR A 539 -23.36 -19.85 -0.38
N ILE A 540 -23.67 -18.67 0.15
CA ILE A 540 -22.83 -17.48 0.02
C ILE A 540 -21.48 -17.62 0.73
N LYS A 541 -21.39 -18.38 1.84
CA LYS A 541 -20.11 -18.62 2.52
C LYS A 541 -19.07 -19.28 1.64
N ARG A 542 -19.48 -20.05 0.63
CA ARG A 542 -18.57 -20.75 -0.29
C ARG A 542 -17.66 -19.78 -1.04
N PHE A 543 -18.12 -18.54 -1.28
CA PHE A 543 -17.32 -17.46 -1.88
C PHE A 543 -16.25 -16.86 -0.95
N GLY A 544 -16.06 -17.39 0.26
CA GLY A 544 -15.03 -16.95 1.21
C GLY A 544 -15.49 -15.91 2.24
N PHE A 545 -16.78 -15.56 2.26
CA PHE A 545 -17.32 -14.62 3.23
C PHE A 545 -17.48 -15.23 4.62
N LYS A 546 -17.10 -14.47 5.65
CA LYS A 546 -17.28 -14.87 7.05
C LYS A 546 -18.75 -14.78 7.46
N THR A 547 -19.23 -15.76 8.20
CA THR A 547 -20.64 -15.82 8.63
C THR A 547 -21.03 -14.62 9.48
N GLU A 548 -20.13 -14.15 10.34
CA GLU A 548 -20.34 -13.00 11.22
C GLU A 548 -20.55 -11.66 10.48
N ASP A 549 -20.10 -11.57 9.23
CA ASP A 549 -20.26 -10.39 8.38
C ASP A 549 -21.54 -10.43 7.54
N LEU A 550 -22.29 -11.54 7.58
CA LEU A 550 -23.53 -11.76 6.84
C LEU A 550 -24.75 -11.61 7.76
N PRO A 551 -25.55 -10.52 7.64
CA PRO A 551 -26.75 -10.35 8.44
C PRO A 551 -27.78 -11.45 8.15
N ALA A 552 -28.27 -12.12 9.20
CA ALA A 552 -29.29 -13.16 9.12
C ALA A 552 -30.72 -12.59 9.01
N ASN A 553 -30.94 -11.65 8.08
CA ASN A 553 -32.25 -11.07 7.80
C ASN A 553 -32.39 -10.67 6.32
N LEU A 554 -33.61 -10.35 5.89
CA LEU A 554 -33.91 -10.06 4.48
C LEU A 554 -33.21 -8.81 3.93
N SER A 555 -32.64 -7.95 4.79
CA SER A 555 -31.86 -6.80 4.31
C SER A 555 -30.57 -7.23 3.59
N LEU A 556 -30.11 -8.47 3.81
CA LEU A 556 -28.98 -9.06 3.08
C LEU A 556 -29.16 -8.98 1.55
N ALA A 557 -30.41 -9.10 1.07
CA ALA A 557 -30.76 -8.93 -0.35
C ALA A 557 -30.41 -7.56 -0.95
N LEU A 558 -30.20 -6.56 -0.08
CA LEU A 558 -29.83 -5.21 -0.45
C LEU A 558 -28.33 -4.94 -0.25
N GLY A 559 -27.56 -5.96 0.16
CA GLY A 559 -26.11 -5.87 0.39
C GLY A 559 -25.75 -5.12 1.68
N THR A 560 -26.46 -5.40 2.77
CA THR A 560 -26.17 -4.86 4.11
C THR A 560 -25.03 -5.59 4.83
N ALA A 561 -24.47 -6.64 4.23
CA ALA A 561 -23.23 -7.28 4.68
C ALA A 561 -22.08 -6.26 4.78
N THR A 562 -21.14 -6.46 5.69
CA THR A 562 -20.01 -5.54 5.90
C THR A 562 -18.71 -6.19 5.45
N LEU A 563 -18.30 -5.90 4.21
CA LEU A 563 -17.22 -6.60 3.52
C LEU A 563 -16.17 -5.62 3.01
N THR A 564 -14.94 -6.10 2.87
CA THR A 564 -13.84 -5.35 2.28
C THR A 564 -13.86 -5.45 0.74
N PRO A 565 -13.26 -4.48 0.03
CA PRO A 565 -13.08 -4.58 -1.42
C PRO A 565 -12.35 -5.85 -1.87
N MET A 566 -11.36 -6.32 -1.10
CA MET A 566 -10.66 -7.58 -1.37
C MET A 566 -11.61 -8.79 -1.28
N GLU A 567 -12.41 -8.90 -0.22
CA GLU A 567 -13.39 -10.00 -0.07
C GLU A 567 -14.41 -10.00 -1.22
N ILE A 568 -14.89 -8.82 -1.62
CA ILE A 568 -15.80 -8.71 -2.77
C ILE A 568 -15.10 -9.14 -4.07
N ALA A 569 -13.91 -8.60 -4.37
CA ALA A 569 -13.15 -8.97 -5.57
C ALA A 569 -12.90 -10.49 -5.62
N THR A 570 -12.51 -11.07 -4.50
CA THR A 570 -12.28 -12.52 -4.35
C THR A 570 -13.53 -13.32 -4.70
N GLY A 571 -14.68 -13.00 -4.09
CA GLY A 571 -15.93 -13.72 -4.41
C GLY A 571 -16.36 -13.54 -5.87
N TRP A 572 -16.04 -12.42 -6.49
CA TRP A 572 -16.35 -12.15 -7.89
C TRP A 572 -15.53 -12.99 -8.89
N THR A 573 -14.36 -13.48 -8.50
CA THR A 573 -13.53 -14.37 -9.35
C THR A 573 -14.26 -15.64 -9.76
N ALA A 574 -15.07 -16.21 -8.87
CA ALA A 574 -15.87 -17.40 -9.15
C ALA A 574 -16.82 -17.23 -10.34
N PHE A 575 -17.28 -16.00 -10.64
CA PHE A 575 -18.11 -15.78 -11.83
C PHE A 575 -17.29 -15.73 -13.12
N SER A 576 -16.04 -15.25 -13.04
CA SER A 576 -15.14 -15.14 -14.20
C SER A 576 -14.51 -16.50 -14.56
N ASN A 577 -14.14 -17.29 -13.56
CA ASN A 577 -13.29 -18.46 -13.73
C ASN A 577 -14.02 -19.81 -13.84
N GLY A 578 -15.35 -19.81 -13.99
CA GLY A 578 -16.14 -21.05 -14.09
C GLY A 578 -16.58 -21.65 -12.75
N GLY A 579 -16.55 -20.88 -11.66
CA GLY A 579 -17.14 -21.25 -10.39
C GLY A 579 -16.15 -21.75 -9.34
N TYR A 580 -14.86 -21.48 -9.53
CA TYR A 580 -13.79 -21.95 -8.65
C TYR A 580 -13.42 -20.91 -7.60
N LYS A 581 -13.10 -21.39 -6.40
CA LYS A 581 -12.64 -20.57 -5.28
C LYS A 581 -11.13 -20.42 -5.31
N ILE A 582 -10.67 -19.20 -5.53
CA ILE A 582 -9.26 -18.79 -5.42
C ILE A 582 -8.99 -18.11 -4.07
N GLU A 583 -7.72 -18.06 -3.68
CA GLU A 583 -7.25 -17.34 -2.50
C GLU A 583 -6.26 -16.25 -2.93
N PRO A 584 -6.53 -14.96 -2.67
CA PRO A 584 -5.64 -13.91 -3.11
C PRO A 584 -4.28 -13.98 -2.43
N TYR A 585 -3.21 -13.78 -3.22
CA TYR A 585 -1.85 -13.77 -2.70
C TYR A 585 -1.04 -12.64 -3.36
N LEU A 586 -0.04 -12.12 -2.63
CA LEU A 586 0.77 -10.99 -3.09
C LEU A 586 2.22 -11.37 -3.37
N ILE A 587 2.82 -12.26 -2.58
CA ILE A 587 4.23 -12.60 -2.69
C ILE A 587 4.38 -13.77 -3.65
N GLU A 588 5.02 -13.55 -4.79
CA GLU A 588 5.33 -14.58 -5.78
C GLU A 588 6.59 -15.37 -5.37
N ARG A 589 7.66 -14.67 -4.96
CA ARG A 589 8.85 -15.33 -4.43
C ARG A 589 9.62 -14.46 -3.44
N ILE A 590 10.40 -15.11 -2.58
CA ILE A 590 11.34 -14.48 -1.66
C ILE A 590 12.72 -15.09 -1.91
N GLU A 591 13.70 -14.22 -2.12
CA GLU A 591 15.11 -14.57 -2.23
C GLU A 591 15.86 -14.08 -0.99
N ASP A 592 16.89 -14.82 -0.59
CA ASP A 592 17.84 -14.37 0.42
C ASP A 592 18.88 -13.39 -0.13
N ARG A 593 19.85 -13.00 0.70
CA ARG A 593 20.93 -12.07 0.33
C ARG A 593 21.79 -12.54 -0.84
N ASP A 594 21.89 -13.86 -1.03
CA ASP A 594 22.73 -14.51 -2.04
C ASP A 594 21.95 -14.80 -3.33
N GLY A 595 20.66 -14.42 -3.38
CA GLY A 595 19.77 -14.66 -4.52
C GLY A 595 19.17 -16.07 -4.56
N LYS A 596 19.28 -16.83 -3.45
CA LYS A 596 18.65 -18.15 -3.37
C LYS A 596 17.17 -17.98 -3.03
N ILE A 597 16.30 -18.61 -3.83
CA ILE A 597 14.86 -18.67 -3.56
C ILE A 597 14.62 -19.49 -2.28
N ILE A 598 14.02 -18.86 -1.28
CA ILE A 598 13.63 -19.48 0.00
C ILE A 598 12.12 -19.70 0.11
N PHE A 599 11.35 -19.01 -0.71
CA PHE A 599 9.91 -19.18 -0.85
C PHE A 599 9.52 -18.88 -2.30
N GLU A 600 8.64 -19.70 -2.83
CA GLU A 600 8.00 -19.52 -4.13
C GLU A 600 6.52 -19.86 -3.93
N ALA A 601 5.64 -19.03 -4.48
CA ALA A 601 4.21 -19.22 -4.38
C ALA A 601 3.80 -20.46 -5.19
N ASN A 602 2.88 -21.24 -4.63
CA ASN A 602 2.24 -22.34 -5.32
C ASN A 602 0.73 -22.26 -5.03
N PRO A 603 0.04 -21.22 -5.55
CA PRO A 603 -1.37 -20.97 -5.26
C PRO A 603 -2.24 -22.10 -5.82
N VAL A 604 -3.44 -22.26 -5.28
CA VAL A 604 -4.45 -23.12 -5.92
C VAL A 604 -4.87 -22.50 -7.25
N ARG A 605 -5.01 -23.31 -8.29
CA ARG A 605 -5.35 -22.83 -9.64
C ARG A 605 -6.60 -23.47 -10.20
N VAL A 606 -7.30 -22.73 -11.04
CA VAL A 606 -8.39 -23.29 -11.84
C VAL A 606 -7.84 -24.35 -12.80
N PRO A 607 -8.48 -25.54 -12.90
CA PRO A 607 -8.08 -26.55 -13.88
C PRO A 607 -8.12 -25.99 -15.31
N GLU A 608 -7.08 -26.26 -16.09
CA GLU A 608 -7.12 -25.96 -17.53
C GLU A 608 -8.18 -26.83 -18.21
N HIS A 609 -9.30 -26.24 -18.62
CA HIS A 609 -10.29 -26.95 -19.42
C HIS A 609 -9.72 -27.25 -20.81
N SER A 610 -9.78 -28.54 -21.18
CA SER A 610 -9.20 -29.12 -22.40
C SER A 610 -9.74 -28.58 -23.75
N ALA A 611 -10.53 -27.50 -23.77
CA ALA A 611 -11.02 -26.87 -24.99
C ALA A 611 -9.90 -26.29 -25.89
N ALA A 612 -8.70 -26.07 -25.35
CA ALA A 612 -7.53 -25.63 -26.12
C ALA A 612 -6.89 -26.73 -27.01
N LYS A 613 -7.30 -28.00 -26.91
CA LYS A 613 -6.78 -29.07 -27.79
C LYS A 613 -7.35 -29.09 -29.21
N ALA A 614 -8.37 -28.31 -29.51
CA ALA A 614 -8.92 -28.24 -30.88
C ALA A 614 -8.18 -27.25 -31.81
N ALA A 615 -7.30 -26.38 -31.27
CA ALA A 615 -6.69 -25.29 -32.05
C ALA A 615 -5.16 -25.42 -32.27
N LYS A 616 -4.51 -26.48 -31.78
CA LYS A 616 -3.09 -26.78 -32.06
C LYS A 616 -2.91 -28.25 -32.45
N GLY A 617 -3.52 -28.63 -33.55
CA GLY A 617 -3.03 -29.76 -34.34
C GLY A 617 -1.86 -29.27 -35.20
N GLU A 618 -0.63 -29.45 -34.75
CA GLU A 618 0.49 -29.92 -35.58
C GLU A 618 1.83 -29.99 -34.80
N ALA A 619 2.43 -31.17 -34.90
CA ALA A 619 3.85 -31.50 -34.71
C ALA A 619 4.49 -31.33 -33.33
N ALA A 620 4.24 -32.29 -32.44
CA ALA A 620 5.21 -32.68 -31.42
C ALA A 620 6.40 -33.38 -32.11
N ILE A 621 7.52 -32.66 -32.31
CA ILE A 621 8.79 -33.29 -32.67
C ILE A 621 9.49 -33.70 -31.37
N THR A 622 9.56 -35.01 -31.16
CA THR A 622 10.29 -35.66 -30.08
C THR A 622 11.80 -35.51 -30.32
N TYR A 623 12.50 -34.82 -29.43
CA TYR A 623 13.95 -35.02 -29.26
C TYR A 623 14.19 -35.61 -27.86
N ALA A 624 14.47 -36.91 -27.85
CA ALA A 624 14.89 -37.65 -26.67
C ALA A 624 16.25 -37.13 -26.19
N GLN A 625 16.31 -36.73 -24.92
CA GLN A 625 17.55 -36.36 -24.24
C GLN A 625 18.40 -37.61 -23.98
N HIS A 626 19.70 -37.48 -24.24
CA HIS A 626 20.73 -38.39 -23.74
C HIS A 626 20.87 -38.22 -22.22
N GLU A 627 20.68 -39.29 -21.47
CA GLU A 627 21.05 -39.38 -20.06
C GLU A 627 22.56 -39.53 -19.90
N ALA A 628 23.14 -38.71 -19.02
CA ALA A 628 24.37 -39.03 -18.30
C ALA A 628 24.18 -38.60 -16.83
N PRO A 629 24.37 -39.50 -15.84
CA PRO A 629 24.24 -39.13 -14.44
C PRO A 629 25.59 -38.63 -13.90
N LEU A 630 25.58 -37.70 -12.93
CA LEU A 630 26.43 -37.68 -11.73
C LEU A 630 26.19 -36.43 -10.84
N THR A 631 25.47 -36.67 -9.74
CA THR A 631 25.72 -36.24 -8.34
C THR A 631 26.31 -34.85 -8.02
N SER A 632 25.55 -34.03 -7.26
CA SER A 632 25.83 -33.69 -5.85
C SER A 632 24.78 -32.71 -5.28
N ASP A 633 24.22 -33.07 -4.12
CA ASP A 633 23.34 -32.32 -3.20
C ASP A 633 23.02 -30.85 -3.56
N SER A 634 21.89 -30.66 -4.23
CA SER A 634 21.02 -29.51 -4.00
C SER A 634 19.70 -30.06 -3.50
N GLN A 635 19.19 -29.55 -2.37
CA GLN A 635 17.79 -29.73 -2.02
C GLN A 635 16.97 -29.10 -3.14
N GLN A 636 16.57 -29.92 -4.12
CA GLN A 636 15.62 -29.56 -5.14
C GLN A 636 14.32 -29.19 -4.40
N LEU A 637 13.97 -27.90 -4.42
CA LEU A 637 12.58 -27.49 -4.38
C LEU A 637 11.91 -28.23 -5.53
N THR A 638 11.31 -29.39 -5.23
CA THR A 638 10.51 -30.12 -6.20
C THR A 638 9.38 -29.18 -6.59
N SER A 639 9.31 -28.79 -7.86
CA SER A 639 8.18 -28.06 -8.44
C SER A 639 6.91 -28.89 -8.27
N GLN A 640 6.25 -28.75 -7.13
CA GLN A 640 4.97 -29.39 -6.87
C GLN A 640 3.96 -28.76 -7.81
N GLN A 641 3.23 -29.58 -8.57
CA GLN A 641 2.13 -29.04 -9.37
C GLN A 641 1.13 -28.33 -8.44
N PRO A 642 0.61 -27.16 -8.86
CA PRO A 642 -0.43 -26.46 -8.11
C PRO A 642 -1.61 -27.37 -7.82
N ALA A 643 -2.15 -27.29 -6.60
CA ALA A 643 -3.40 -27.95 -6.29
C ALA A 643 -4.56 -27.26 -7.04
N TYR A 644 -5.56 -28.04 -7.46
CA TYR A 644 -6.72 -27.46 -8.12
C TYR A 644 -7.62 -26.75 -7.11
N ALA A 645 -8.13 -25.60 -7.52
CA ALA A 645 -9.14 -24.86 -6.78
C ALA A 645 -10.43 -25.68 -6.60
N GLU A 646 -11.12 -25.48 -5.48
CA GLU A 646 -12.43 -26.09 -5.23
C GLU A 646 -13.50 -25.39 -6.08
N GLN A 647 -14.29 -26.16 -6.83
CA GLN A 647 -15.46 -25.63 -7.52
C GLN A 647 -16.62 -25.44 -6.53
N ILE A 648 -17.04 -24.19 -6.32
CA ILE A 648 -18.01 -23.79 -5.30
C ILE A 648 -19.41 -23.49 -5.86
N ILE A 649 -19.51 -23.22 -7.16
CA ILE A 649 -20.76 -23.07 -7.91
C ILE A 649 -20.65 -23.81 -9.25
N ASP A 650 -21.77 -24.25 -9.81
CA ASP A 650 -21.79 -24.90 -11.12
C ASP A 650 -21.24 -23.96 -12.22
N GLU A 651 -20.38 -24.48 -13.10
CA GLU A 651 -19.78 -23.69 -14.19
C GLU A 651 -20.84 -23.09 -15.12
N ARG A 652 -21.93 -23.80 -15.37
CA ARG A 652 -23.07 -23.33 -16.16
C ARG A 652 -23.79 -22.19 -15.46
N THR A 653 -23.88 -22.23 -14.13
CA THR A 653 -24.40 -21.12 -13.32
C THR A 653 -23.50 -19.90 -13.40
N ALA A 654 -22.17 -20.07 -13.34
CA ALA A 654 -21.21 -18.98 -13.53
C ALA A 654 -21.34 -18.36 -14.94
N TYR A 655 -21.47 -19.18 -15.97
CA TYR A 655 -21.67 -18.73 -17.36
C TYR A 655 -23.00 -17.97 -17.55
N ILE A 656 -24.11 -18.50 -17.02
CA ILE A 656 -25.42 -17.83 -17.04
C ILE A 656 -25.37 -16.50 -16.28
N MET A 657 -24.75 -16.48 -15.10
CA MET A 657 -24.55 -15.26 -14.31
C MET A 657 -23.75 -14.22 -15.09
N THR A 658 -22.65 -14.63 -15.74
CA THR A 658 -21.84 -13.77 -16.62
C THR A 658 -22.71 -13.14 -17.70
N SER A 659 -23.50 -13.92 -18.41
CA SER A 659 -24.43 -13.43 -19.43
C SER A 659 -25.43 -12.40 -18.88
N MET A 660 -25.98 -12.62 -17.69
CA MET A 660 -26.88 -11.67 -17.04
C MET A 660 -26.15 -10.39 -16.59
N LEU A 661 -24.90 -10.50 -16.14
CA LEU A 661 -24.05 -9.38 -15.74
C LEU A 661 -23.57 -8.56 -16.94
N GLN A 662 -23.34 -9.16 -18.10
CA GLN A 662 -23.09 -8.43 -19.34
C GLN A 662 -24.29 -7.54 -19.71
N ASP A 663 -25.53 -7.96 -19.43
CA ASP A 663 -26.72 -7.14 -19.66
C ASP A 663 -26.83 -5.95 -18.69
N VAL A 664 -26.19 -6.00 -17.51
CA VAL A 664 -26.03 -4.82 -16.66
C VAL A 664 -25.29 -3.70 -17.39
N ILE A 665 -24.27 -4.07 -18.18
CA ILE A 665 -23.53 -3.13 -19.03
C ILE A 665 -24.31 -2.81 -20.31
N LYS A 666 -24.86 -3.80 -21.02
CA LYS A 666 -25.53 -3.56 -22.30
C LYS A 666 -26.83 -2.76 -22.15
N ARG A 667 -27.59 -3.01 -21.07
CA ARG A 667 -28.99 -2.55 -20.92
C ARG A 667 -29.28 -1.88 -19.58
N GLY A 668 -28.42 -2.07 -18.58
CA GLY A 668 -28.71 -1.74 -17.18
C GLY A 668 -27.90 -0.58 -16.59
N THR A 669 -27.70 -0.69 -15.28
CA THR A 669 -27.03 0.35 -14.46
C THR A 669 -25.55 0.59 -14.80
N GLY A 670 -24.90 -0.33 -15.49
CA GLY A 670 -23.48 -0.26 -15.88
C GLY A 670 -23.22 0.34 -17.27
N ARG A 671 -24.25 0.88 -17.94
CA ARG A 671 -24.23 1.23 -19.37
C ARG A 671 -23.10 2.14 -19.85
N ARG A 672 -22.50 2.94 -18.97
CA ARG A 672 -21.34 3.79 -19.34
C ARG A 672 -20.14 2.96 -19.79
N ALA A 673 -19.98 1.72 -19.31
CA ALA A 673 -18.90 0.83 -19.74
C ALA A 673 -18.98 0.46 -21.23
N LEU A 674 -20.12 0.62 -21.90
CA LEU A 674 -20.21 0.45 -23.36
C LEU A 674 -19.27 1.38 -24.14
N ALA A 675 -18.87 2.51 -23.56
CA ALA A 675 -17.90 3.42 -24.17
C ALA A 675 -16.51 2.78 -24.37
N MET A 676 -16.21 1.68 -23.68
CA MET A 676 -14.97 0.91 -23.87
C MET A 676 -14.99 0.08 -25.16
N GLY A 677 -16.15 -0.10 -25.81
CA GLY A 677 -16.26 -0.79 -27.09
C GLY A 677 -15.99 -2.30 -27.03
N ARG A 678 -16.07 -2.92 -25.85
CA ARG A 678 -15.78 -4.34 -25.64
C ARG A 678 -17.02 -5.20 -25.37
N GLY A 679 -17.08 -6.39 -25.96
CA GLY A 679 -18.17 -7.37 -25.82
C GLY A 679 -18.01 -8.38 -24.67
N ASP A 680 -16.80 -8.53 -24.13
CA ASP A 680 -16.41 -9.53 -23.13
C ASP A 680 -16.60 -9.08 -21.66
N LEU A 681 -16.94 -7.81 -21.42
CA LEU A 681 -17.05 -7.25 -20.08
C LEU A 681 -18.38 -7.58 -19.39
N ALA A 682 -18.28 -8.02 -18.14
CA ALA A 682 -19.40 -8.21 -17.22
C ALA A 682 -19.20 -7.37 -15.95
N GLY A 683 -20.28 -6.91 -15.30
CA GLY A 683 -20.12 -6.18 -14.05
C GLY A 683 -21.41 -5.71 -13.39
N LYS A 684 -21.31 -5.18 -12.18
CA LYS A 684 -22.45 -4.70 -11.40
C LYS A 684 -22.11 -3.46 -10.58
N THR A 685 -23.03 -2.50 -10.63
CA THR A 685 -23.02 -1.33 -9.74
C THR A 685 -23.53 -1.69 -8.34
N GLY A 686 -22.92 -1.10 -7.31
CA GLY A 686 -23.41 -1.09 -5.94
C GLY A 686 -23.57 0.33 -5.44
N THR A 687 -24.70 0.61 -4.80
CA THR A 687 -24.95 1.86 -4.08
C THR A 687 -25.66 1.50 -2.78
N THR A 688 -25.23 2.09 -1.67
CA THR A 688 -25.87 1.90 -0.36
C THR A 688 -26.96 2.94 -0.11
N ASN A 689 -27.74 2.75 0.95
CA ASN A 689 -28.72 3.74 1.37
C ASN A 689 -28.04 5.10 1.62
N GLU A 690 -28.73 6.19 1.25
CA GLU A 690 -28.21 7.57 1.33
C GLU A 690 -26.94 7.81 0.50
N SER A 691 -26.57 6.90 -0.41
CA SER A 691 -25.37 6.99 -1.24
C SER A 691 -24.09 7.15 -0.42
N LYS A 692 -23.94 6.43 0.70
CA LYS A 692 -22.72 6.49 1.53
C LYS A 692 -21.52 5.82 0.88
N ASP A 693 -21.79 4.76 0.13
CA ASP A 693 -20.80 3.95 -0.57
C ASP A 693 -21.22 3.77 -2.03
N SER A 694 -20.24 3.91 -2.91
CA SER A 694 -20.37 3.65 -4.33
C SER A 694 -19.38 2.58 -4.74
N TRP A 695 -19.90 1.55 -5.41
CA TRP A 695 -19.15 0.36 -5.81
C TRP A 695 -19.34 0.04 -7.29
N PHE A 696 -18.29 -0.52 -7.88
CA PHE A 696 -18.39 -1.24 -9.13
C PHE A 696 -17.45 -2.45 -9.09
N SER A 697 -18.00 -3.64 -9.34
CA SER A 697 -17.23 -4.86 -9.55
C SER A 697 -17.49 -5.34 -10.96
N GLY A 698 -16.42 -5.69 -11.69
CA GLY A 698 -16.54 -6.17 -13.06
C GLY A 698 -15.28 -6.91 -13.50
N TYR A 699 -15.41 -7.65 -14.59
CA TYR A 699 -14.38 -8.56 -15.08
C TYR A 699 -14.53 -8.86 -16.58
N ASN A 700 -13.47 -9.42 -17.15
CA ASN A 700 -13.53 -10.35 -18.27
C ASN A 700 -12.95 -11.71 -17.79
N ALA A 701 -12.63 -12.64 -18.70
CA ALA A 701 -12.06 -13.93 -18.32
C ALA A 701 -10.61 -13.87 -17.77
N ASP A 702 -9.91 -12.74 -17.94
CA ASP A 702 -8.50 -12.58 -17.55
C ASP A 702 -8.29 -11.77 -16.27
N ILE A 703 -9.25 -10.90 -15.92
CA ILE A 703 -9.06 -9.97 -14.80
C ILE A 703 -10.38 -9.61 -14.13
N VAL A 704 -10.37 -9.59 -12.80
CA VAL A 704 -11.48 -9.14 -11.95
C VAL A 704 -11.06 -7.90 -11.19
N THR A 705 -11.86 -6.85 -11.26
CA THR A 705 -11.57 -5.60 -10.57
C THR A 705 -12.78 -5.07 -9.81
N THR A 706 -12.56 -4.70 -8.55
CA THR A 706 -13.53 -4.03 -7.69
C THR A 706 -13.01 -2.65 -7.28
N VAL A 707 -13.88 -1.65 -7.42
CA VAL A 707 -13.65 -0.29 -6.96
C VAL A 707 -14.70 0.07 -5.91
N TRP A 708 -14.24 0.64 -4.80
CA TRP A 708 -15.07 1.29 -3.79
C TRP A 708 -14.71 2.78 -3.67
N THR A 709 -15.71 3.60 -3.41
CA THR A 709 -15.55 5.01 -3.05
C THR A 709 -16.54 5.40 -1.95
N GLY A 710 -16.10 6.24 -1.03
CA GLY A 710 -16.86 6.61 0.16
C GLY A 710 -16.06 7.52 1.09
N PHE A 711 -16.69 7.97 2.17
CA PHE A 711 -15.99 8.69 3.23
C PHE A 711 -15.61 7.74 4.38
N ASP A 712 -14.46 7.98 5.01
CA ASP A 712 -14.00 7.19 6.15
C ASP A 712 -15.03 7.18 7.28
N GLN A 713 -15.54 8.35 7.64
CA GLN A 713 -16.74 8.46 8.44
C GLN A 713 -17.95 8.41 7.50
N PRO A 714 -18.82 7.38 7.58
CA PRO A 714 -19.89 7.19 6.62
C PRO A 714 -20.82 8.41 6.54
N GLN A 715 -20.80 9.09 5.40
CA GLN A 715 -21.69 10.19 5.06
C GLN A 715 -22.05 10.10 3.58
N SER A 716 -23.13 10.76 3.18
CA SER A 716 -23.60 10.73 1.79
C SER A 716 -22.53 11.27 0.84
N LEU A 717 -22.34 10.61 -0.29
CA LEU A 717 -21.59 11.09 -1.45
C LEU A 717 -22.38 12.13 -2.26
N GLY A 718 -23.69 12.26 -2.01
CA GLY A 718 -24.57 13.16 -2.75
C GLY A 718 -25.70 12.40 -3.44
N ARG A 719 -26.85 13.06 -3.63
CA ARG A 719 -28.10 12.48 -4.16
C ARG A 719 -27.99 11.98 -5.60
N ARG A 720 -26.96 12.40 -6.33
CA ARG A 720 -26.70 12.01 -7.71
C ARG A 720 -25.50 11.07 -7.83
N GLU A 721 -24.91 10.67 -6.71
CA GLU A 721 -23.72 9.85 -6.70
C GLU A 721 -24.09 8.40 -6.40
N TYR A 722 -23.99 7.57 -7.43
CA TYR A 722 -24.32 6.15 -7.44
C TYR A 722 -23.07 5.34 -7.83
N GLY A 723 -23.16 4.01 -7.77
CA GLY A 723 -22.14 3.09 -8.31
C GLY A 723 -21.68 3.46 -9.74
N GLY A 724 -22.63 3.86 -10.59
CA GLY A 724 -22.39 4.24 -11.98
C GLY A 724 -21.75 5.62 -12.20
N THR A 725 -21.63 6.47 -11.18
CA THR A 725 -21.14 7.87 -11.33
C THR A 725 -19.79 8.13 -10.67
N VAL A 726 -19.42 7.34 -9.66
CA VAL A 726 -18.15 7.49 -8.94
C VAL A 726 -17.23 6.27 -9.18
N ALA A 727 -17.63 5.08 -8.72
CA ALA A 727 -16.80 3.89 -8.82
C ALA A 727 -16.62 3.37 -10.26
N LEU A 728 -17.70 3.34 -11.07
CA LEU A 728 -17.64 2.85 -12.46
C LEU A 728 -16.64 3.64 -13.33
N PRO A 729 -16.61 4.99 -13.33
CA PRO A 729 -15.59 5.73 -14.09
C PRO A 729 -14.14 5.41 -13.69
N ILE A 730 -13.87 5.15 -12.40
CA ILE A 730 -12.54 4.73 -11.94
C ILE A 730 -12.22 3.35 -12.51
N TRP A 731 -13.14 2.41 -12.39
CA TRP A 731 -13.01 1.07 -12.96
C TRP A 731 -12.77 1.11 -14.47
N MET A 732 -13.53 1.94 -15.20
CA MET A 732 -13.36 2.09 -16.65
C MET A 732 -11.96 2.62 -17.02
N LYS A 733 -11.44 3.62 -16.29
CA LYS A 733 -10.09 4.16 -16.55
C LYS A 733 -9.02 3.10 -16.36
N TYR A 734 -9.10 2.35 -15.27
CA TYR A 734 -8.17 1.27 -14.98
C TYR A 734 -8.25 0.17 -16.04
N MET A 735 -9.45 -0.39 -16.26
CA MET A 735 -9.63 -1.49 -17.21
C MET A 735 -9.35 -1.10 -18.66
N SER A 736 -9.56 0.17 -19.04
CA SER A 736 -9.20 0.64 -20.39
C SER A 736 -7.68 0.63 -20.60
N ALA A 737 -6.90 0.99 -19.57
CA ALA A 737 -5.45 0.92 -19.63
C ALA A 737 -4.96 -0.54 -19.63
N VAL A 738 -5.50 -1.36 -18.73
CA VAL A 738 -5.04 -2.76 -18.58
C VAL A 738 -5.43 -3.65 -19.76
N LEU A 739 -6.55 -3.38 -20.42
CA LEU A 739 -7.03 -4.14 -21.59
C LEU A 739 -6.67 -3.47 -22.93
N GLU A 740 -5.82 -2.44 -22.93
CA GLU A 740 -5.39 -1.77 -24.15
C GLU A 740 -4.63 -2.76 -25.04
N GLY A 741 -5.09 -2.95 -26.28
CA GLY A 741 -4.49 -3.90 -27.23
C GLY A 741 -4.74 -5.39 -26.94
N ALA A 742 -5.29 -5.75 -25.78
CA ALA A 742 -5.63 -7.13 -25.45
C ALA A 742 -6.87 -7.61 -26.24
N PRO A 743 -6.87 -8.84 -26.80
CA PRO A 743 -8.04 -9.40 -27.46
C PRO A 743 -9.23 -9.53 -26.50
N GLU A 744 -10.45 -9.56 -27.04
CA GLU A 744 -11.63 -9.90 -26.23
C GLU A 744 -11.57 -11.35 -25.78
N HIS A 745 -11.77 -11.58 -24.48
CA HIS A 745 -11.77 -12.91 -23.87
C HIS A 745 -12.96 -13.05 -22.93
N ALA A 746 -13.99 -13.72 -23.45
CA ALA A 746 -15.16 -14.11 -22.68
C ALA A 746 -15.00 -15.54 -22.14
N PRO A 747 -15.64 -15.88 -21.01
CA PRO A 747 -15.64 -17.26 -20.52
C PRO A 747 -16.16 -18.24 -21.58
N ALA A 748 -15.54 -19.42 -21.65
CA ALA A 748 -15.98 -20.48 -22.55
C ALA A 748 -17.38 -20.97 -22.16
N GLU A 749 -18.18 -21.36 -23.15
CA GLU A 749 -19.48 -21.98 -22.90
C GLU A 749 -19.28 -23.42 -22.37
N PRO A 750 -19.75 -23.73 -21.14
CA PRO A 750 -19.63 -25.08 -20.59
C PRO A 750 -20.62 -26.05 -21.25
N GLU A 751 -20.32 -27.35 -21.18
CA GLU A 751 -21.25 -28.39 -21.60
C GLU A 751 -22.56 -28.31 -20.80
N GLY A 752 -23.69 -28.70 -21.42
CA GLY A 752 -24.99 -28.69 -20.76
C GLY A 752 -25.70 -27.33 -20.71
N ILE A 753 -25.20 -26.32 -21.43
CA ILE A 753 -25.96 -25.10 -21.74
C ILE A 753 -26.93 -25.36 -22.90
N LEU A 754 -28.16 -24.89 -22.73
CA LEU A 754 -29.22 -24.95 -23.73
C LEU A 754 -29.70 -23.52 -24.04
N THR A 755 -29.75 -23.17 -25.33
CA THR A 755 -30.32 -21.89 -25.78
C THR A 755 -31.71 -22.13 -26.37
N LEU A 756 -32.74 -21.54 -25.77
CA LEU A 756 -34.12 -21.64 -26.23
C LEU A 756 -34.71 -20.27 -26.54
N ARG A 757 -35.66 -20.24 -27.46
CA ARG A 757 -36.48 -19.05 -27.71
C ARG A 757 -37.58 -19.01 -26.65
N ILE A 758 -37.75 -17.89 -25.97
CA ILE A 758 -38.72 -17.75 -24.88
C ILE A 758 -39.68 -16.59 -25.08
N ASP A 759 -40.90 -16.77 -24.60
CA ASP A 759 -41.94 -15.74 -24.59
C ASP A 759 -41.65 -14.73 -23.46
N PRO A 760 -41.53 -13.43 -23.76
CA PRO A 760 -41.18 -12.42 -22.76
C PRO A 760 -42.23 -12.25 -21.66
N LYS A 761 -43.48 -12.67 -21.87
CA LYS A 761 -44.57 -12.49 -20.90
C LYS A 761 -44.68 -13.64 -19.92
N SER A 762 -44.58 -14.88 -20.39
CA SER A 762 -44.73 -16.09 -19.58
C SER A 762 -43.41 -16.67 -19.08
N GLY A 763 -42.28 -16.35 -19.73
CA GLY A 763 -40.98 -16.98 -19.46
C GLY A 763 -40.87 -18.43 -19.96
N ARG A 764 -41.88 -18.94 -20.69
CA ARG A 764 -41.93 -20.29 -21.26
C ARG A 764 -41.24 -20.39 -22.61
N ALA A 765 -40.93 -21.62 -23.04
CA ALA A 765 -40.41 -21.86 -24.38
C ALA A 765 -41.45 -21.44 -25.44
N ALA A 766 -41.02 -20.59 -26.37
CA ALA A 766 -41.86 -19.93 -27.35
C ALA A 766 -42.17 -20.84 -28.54
N ALA A 767 -43.43 -20.89 -28.94
CA ALA A 767 -43.85 -21.54 -30.17
C ALA A 767 -43.33 -20.79 -31.43
N PRO A 768 -43.20 -21.48 -32.57
CA PRO A 768 -42.90 -20.82 -33.84
C PRO A 768 -43.89 -19.68 -34.13
N GLY A 769 -43.36 -18.48 -34.40
CA GLY A 769 -44.18 -17.30 -34.71
C GLY A 769 -44.61 -16.44 -33.51
N THR A 770 -44.26 -16.80 -32.26
CA THR A 770 -44.51 -15.93 -31.09
C THR A 770 -43.86 -14.55 -31.30
N PRO A 771 -44.63 -13.45 -31.23
CA PRO A 771 -44.11 -12.09 -31.33
C PRO A 771 -43.12 -11.79 -30.20
N ASP A 772 -42.08 -11.02 -30.49
CA ASP A 772 -41.08 -10.53 -29.53
C ASP A 772 -40.32 -11.61 -28.73
N ALA A 773 -40.48 -12.89 -29.08
CA ALA A 773 -39.76 -13.97 -28.45
C ALA A 773 -38.27 -13.93 -28.81
N TYR A 774 -37.42 -14.10 -27.81
CA TYR A 774 -35.96 -13.90 -27.87
C TYR A 774 -35.22 -15.13 -27.33
N PHE A 775 -33.93 -15.23 -27.62
CA PHE A 775 -33.10 -16.33 -27.11
C PHE A 775 -32.65 -16.08 -25.66
N GLU A 776 -32.74 -17.12 -24.84
CA GLU A 776 -32.26 -17.15 -23.47
C GLU A 776 -31.54 -18.48 -23.21
N ILE A 777 -30.62 -18.45 -22.25
CA ILE A 777 -29.77 -19.59 -21.89
C ILE A 777 -30.23 -20.25 -20.59
N PHE A 778 -30.13 -21.58 -20.56
CA PHE A 778 -30.58 -22.44 -19.47
C PHE A 778 -29.56 -23.55 -19.23
N ARG A 779 -29.53 -24.09 -18.01
CA ARG A 779 -29.00 -25.44 -17.81
C ARG A 779 -29.98 -26.42 -18.45
N SER A 780 -29.48 -27.46 -19.10
CA SER A 780 -30.30 -28.43 -19.83
C SER A 780 -31.48 -29.00 -19.03
N GLU A 781 -31.28 -29.23 -17.74
CA GLU A 781 -32.25 -29.77 -16.80
C GLU A 781 -33.29 -28.74 -16.30
N ASP A 782 -32.99 -27.45 -16.42
CA ASP A 782 -33.88 -26.35 -15.99
C ASP A 782 -34.60 -25.67 -17.16
N SER A 783 -34.71 -26.36 -18.30
CA SER A 783 -35.40 -25.80 -19.47
C SER A 783 -36.86 -25.47 -19.13
N PRO A 784 -37.35 -24.27 -19.48
CA PRO A 784 -38.73 -23.90 -19.21
C PRO A 784 -39.69 -24.79 -20.01
N PRO A 785 -40.91 -25.06 -19.47
CA PRO A 785 -41.90 -25.87 -20.18
C PRO A 785 -42.38 -25.19 -21.47
N ASP A 786 -42.88 -25.99 -22.40
CA ASP A 786 -43.43 -25.51 -23.66
C ASP A 786 -44.73 -24.71 -23.46
N MET A 787 -44.94 -23.70 -24.29
CA MET A 787 -46.21 -22.95 -24.33
C MET A 787 -47.43 -23.85 -24.65
N ASN A 788 -47.23 -24.98 -25.33
CA ASN A 788 -48.32 -25.85 -25.81
C ASN A 788 -48.76 -26.93 -24.80
N ASP A 789 -48.07 -27.09 -23.67
CA ASP A 789 -48.37 -28.12 -22.66
C ASP A 789 -49.66 -27.86 -21.85
N GLU A 790 -50.45 -26.82 -22.16
CA GLU A 790 -51.75 -26.56 -21.55
C GLU A 790 -52.87 -27.58 -21.91
N THR A 791 -52.59 -28.61 -22.73
CA THR A 791 -53.63 -29.56 -23.18
C THR A 791 -53.72 -30.88 -22.40
N THR A 792 -52.98 -31.05 -21.30
CA THR A 792 -53.11 -32.25 -20.45
C THR A 792 -53.86 -31.93 -19.15
N PRO A 793 -55.16 -32.26 -19.01
CA PRO A 793 -55.86 -32.11 -17.73
C PRO A 793 -55.31 -33.14 -16.74
N GLY A 794 -54.39 -32.71 -15.88
CA GLY A 794 -53.82 -33.54 -14.80
C GLY A 794 -52.36 -33.29 -14.45
N SER A 795 -51.59 -32.53 -15.23
CA SER A 795 -50.22 -32.15 -14.82
C SER A 795 -50.29 -30.94 -13.89
N MET A 796 -50.16 -31.20 -12.58
CA MET A 796 -49.90 -30.14 -11.60
C MET A 796 -48.71 -29.29 -12.08
N LEU A 797 -48.87 -27.97 -11.97
CA LEU A 797 -47.74 -27.03 -11.97
C LEU A 797 -46.62 -27.63 -11.11
N PRO A 798 -45.37 -27.78 -11.58
CA PRO A 798 -44.27 -27.84 -10.62
C PRO A 798 -44.37 -26.53 -9.83
N ASP A 799 -44.59 -26.64 -8.52
CA ASP A 799 -44.80 -25.52 -7.61
C ASP A 799 -43.77 -24.41 -7.90
N SER A 800 -44.20 -23.37 -8.63
CA SER A 800 -43.74 -22.04 -8.27
C SER A 800 -44.21 -21.87 -6.83
N PRO A 801 -43.33 -21.61 -5.85
CA PRO A 801 -43.79 -21.25 -4.53
C PRO A 801 -44.46 -19.88 -4.64
N LEU A 802 -45.72 -19.89 -5.05
CA LEU A 802 -46.66 -18.86 -4.66
C LEU A 802 -46.65 -18.89 -3.13
N PRO A 803 -46.41 -17.76 -2.46
CA PRO A 803 -46.53 -17.72 -1.01
C PRO A 803 -47.90 -18.25 -0.62
N ALA A 804 -47.92 -19.12 0.40
CA ALA A 804 -49.13 -19.69 0.96
C ALA A 804 -50.21 -18.61 1.12
N SER A 805 -51.35 -18.81 0.46
CA SER A 805 -52.63 -18.13 0.61
C SER A 805 -52.63 -16.82 1.42
N GLU A 806 -52.40 -15.68 0.79
CA GLU A 806 -52.95 -14.41 1.28
C GLU A 806 -54.43 -14.34 0.86
N ALA A 807 -55.29 -14.96 1.67
CA ALA A 807 -56.69 -14.56 1.71
C ALA A 807 -56.75 -13.18 2.39
N ALA A 808 -56.63 -12.11 1.61
CA ALA A 808 -56.99 -10.78 2.08
C ALA A 808 -58.51 -10.74 2.33
N PRO A 809 -58.98 -10.35 3.52
CA PRO A 809 -60.39 -10.04 3.71
C PRO A 809 -60.71 -8.80 2.87
N ILE A 810 -61.68 -8.95 1.98
CA ILE A 810 -62.41 -7.83 1.40
C ILE A 810 -63.17 -7.19 2.55
N ASP A 811 -62.59 -6.19 3.21
CA ASP A 811 -63.34 -5.04 3.70
C ASP A 811 -62.46 -3.88 4.17
N LEU A 812 -63.02 -2.68 3.99
CA LEU A 812 -62.67 -1.37 4.54
C LEU A 812 -61.75 -0.45 3.70
N PHE A 813 -62.40 0.67 3.35
CA PHE A 813 -61.94 1.93 2.80
C PHE A 813 -60.69 2.52 3.46
#